data_AF-A0A252CQB2-F1
#
_entry.id   AF-A0A252CQB2-F1
#
_cell.length_a   1.000
_cell.length_b   1.000
_cell.length_c   1.000
_cell.angle_alpha   90.00
_cell.angle_beta   90.00
_cell.angle_gamma   90.00
#
_symmetry.space_group_name_H-M   'P 1'
#
loop_
_entity.id
_entity.type
_entity.pdbx_description
1 polymer ?
#
loop_
_entity_poly.entity_id
_entity_poly.type
_entity_poly.pdbx_seq_one_letter_code
_entity_poly.pdbx_strand_id
1 'polypeptide(L)'
;MQNMVLNFLDKSSAIAQHELQIIPKLTNRDLLPLSFAQQRMWFWKQLQPGNSIYHIAQALQLQGDLNITTLQQSLDAIVARHETLRTNFMVQDGNPIQVIQPPRAVELLKFNLQEIPNSDRPDQIQQLLQQQIQRPFDFASDLMMRGCLLQLDKQEHILLLVIHHIASDGWSMNIVWQELADLYSAFVNGQPNPLVELPIQYADYAVWQRQWLEAEVEQIQLNYWQQQLAAAPPVLELPTDRPRPPVQTCQGAGQSFTLSQDLSQALQTLSRQEGATLFMTLLAAFQTLLYRYSRQEDILVGSAIASRNHQEIEGLIGFFVNTLVMRTDMSGNPSFRELLQQVRQVASSAYTHQDLPFEKLVEQLQIEHSLSYHPLFQVMFILQNTPSQDLHLPGLSVVPQEIDTDKAAFDLTLEMLETPTGIKGKIQYNTDLFDAATIARMIEHLQTLLAGIVAQPEQNIATLPLLTASEQHQLLRQWNDTQVDYPQDQCIHLLFEQQVERTPDAVAVLFHNQQLTYRELNQRANQLAHYLQSLGVGPELLVGICVERSLEMVVGMLAVLKAGGAYVPLDPAYPQERLAFMMSDAQLQVLLTQQQLLTVLPEHQATAICLDTDWGEISHYPQSQPVSSVQVNNLAYIIYTSGSTGKPKGVLVTHKGLCSLALAQIKKFDVQPSSRILQFASFSFDASIADVLMALCTGARLCLAKKEVLLPGADLMQTINEYQISHVALPPSALAAMPNQPLPSLRVIIVAGEACATELAAQWSSRVRFFNAYGPTESTVCATMAEYTDASQKLTLGRPIANSQIYILDAHLQPVPIGVAGEVHIGGIGLARGYLNRPELTREKFIPHPFGSEAGSRLYKTGDLARYLPDGNIEFLGRIDHQVKIRGFRIELGEIEAAIAQHPLVQQAVLIVREDIPGNKRLVAYIVAKSQPAPTTSEWRSFLKQSLPEYMIPNAYVVIETVPLTPNGKVDRRALRAPETASVNLATNYVAPRTTTQQAIAAIWSQVLGVEKIGINDNFFELGGHSLLATQAISRIRQTLTVEIALQSLFAQPTIAQLAQFIEQQAQNTQQLQQIPKANRTSLPLS
;
A
#
# COMPACT_ATOMS: atom_id res chain seq x y z
N MET A 1 37.69 5.78 -15.46
CA MET A 1 36.87 6.87 -14.89
C MET A 1 37.61 7.62 -13.76
N GLN A 2 38.18 6.93 -12.77
CA GLN A 2 39.05 7.53 -11.72
C GLN A 2 40.18 8.41 -12.26
N ASN A 3 40.96 7.95 -13.24
CA ASN A 3 42.03 8.78 -13.86
C ASN A 3 41.50 10.01 -14.60
N MET A 4 40.23 10.00 -15.03
CA MET A 4 39.60 11.15 -15.68
C MET A 4 39.08 12.13 -14.61
N VAL A 5 38.45 11.63 -13.53
CA VAL A 5 37.98 12.45 -12.40
C VAL A 5 39.15 13.11 -11.67
N LEU A 6 40.27 12.41 -11.48
CA LEU A 6 41.51 12.99 -10.91
C LEU A 6 42.07 14.13 -11.77
N ASN A 7 41.92 14.05 -13.10
CA ASN A 7 42.30 15.14 -14.02
C ASN A 7 41.31 16.32 -14.03
N PHE A 8 40.10 16.15 -13.52
CA PHE A 8 39.05 17.19 -13.45
C PHE A 8 38.95 17.88 -12.08
N LEU A 9 39.64 17.37 -11.05
CA LEU A 9 39.73 18.03 -9.75
C LEU A 9 40.70 19.22 -9.85
N ASP A 10 40.18 20.41 -9.55
CA ASP A 10 40.97 21.63 -9.42
C ASP A 10 42.12 21.40 -8.43
N LYS A 11 43.33 21.83 -8.78
CA LYS A 11 44.59 21.55 -8.04
C LYS A 11 44.66 22.22 -6.65
N SER A 12 43.53 22.63 -6.08
CA SER A 12 43.43 23.51 -4.91
C SER A 12 42.75 22.90 -3.68
N SER A 13 42.37 21.62 -3.67
CA SER A 13 41.94 20.97 -2.42
C SER A 13 43.14 20.35 -1.70
N ALA A 14 43.37 20.79 -0.45
CA ALA A 14 44.51 20.42 0.39
C ALA A 14 44.56 18.94 0.84
N ILE A 15 43.79 18.05 0.20
CA ILE A 15 43.75 16.61 0.45
C ILE A 15 44.47 15.82 -0.67
N ALA A 16 44.83 16.45 -1.79
CA ALA A 16 45.41 15.80 -2.96
C ALA A 16 46.93 15.47 -2.89
N GLN A 17 47.56 15.52 -1.72
CA GLN A 17 49.01 15.22 -1.58
C GLN A 17 49.32 14.35 -0.34
N HIS A 18 48.57 13.28 -0.10
CA HIS A 18 49.22 12.11 0.49
C HIS A 18 49.90 11.37 -0.68
N GLU A 19 51.23 11.40 -0.74
CA GLU A 19 51.99 10.53 -1.65
C GLU A 19 51.48 9.09 -1.47
N LEU A 20 50.92 8.50 -2.53
CA LEU A 20 50.49 7.11 -2.51
C LEU A 20 51.70 6.26 -2.13
N GLN A 21 51.69 5.72 -0.91
CA GLN A 21 52.80 4.90 -0.42
C GLN A 21 52.93 3.65 -1.29
N ILE A 22 54.17 3.32 -1.64
CA ILE A 22 54.49 2.09 -2.38
C ILE A 22 54.09 0.89 -1.53
N ILE A 23 53.42 -0.09 -2.14
CA ILE A 23 53.02 -1.32 -1.43
C ILE A 23 54.25 -2.22 -1.28
N PRO A 24 54.73 -2.52 -0.06
CA PRO A 24 55.94 -3.31 0.13
C PRO A 24 55.69 -4.80 -0.13
N LYS A 25 56.65 -5.47 -0.76
CA LYS A 25 56.68 -6.95 -0.85
C LYS A 25 57.00 -7.53 0.53
N LEU A 26 56.19 -8.48 1.02
CA LEU A 26 56.38 -9.05 2.35
C LEU A 26 57.65 -9.90 2.43
N THR A 27 58.41 -9.68 3.51
CA THR A 27 59.59 -10.49 3.87
C THR A 27 59.26 -11.63 4.84
N ASN A 28 58.19 -11.50 5.64
CA ASN A 28 57.66 -12.56 6.51
C ASN A 28 56.27 -12.99 6.01
N ARG A 29 56.08 -14.30 5.78
CA ARG A 29 54.85 -14.91 5.23
C ARG A 29 54.24 -15.95 6.16
N ASP A 30 54.59 -15.97 7.45
CA ASP A 30 54.12 -16.98 8.41
C ASP A 30 52.62 -16.87 8.72
N LEU A 31 52.04 -15.66 8.68
CA LEU A 31 50.63 -15.38 8.95
C LEU A 31 50.11 -14.35 7.93
N LEU A 32 49.25 -14.80 7.01
CA LEU A 32 48.66 -13.97 5.96
C LEU A 32 47.17 -13.76 6.24
N PRO A 33 46.74 -12.60 6.76
CA PRO A 33 45.32 -12.30 6.96
C PRO A 33 44.62 -12.12 5.62
N LEU A 34 43.29 -12.32 5.59
CA LEU A 34 42.48 -11.91 4.45
C LEU A 34 42.38 -10.37 4.42
N SER A 35 42.31 -9.81 3.21
CA SER A 35 41.83 -8.42 3.03
C SER A 35 40.41 -8.25 3.60
N PHE A 36 39.95 -7.03 3.86
CA PHE A 36 38.61 -6.80 4.42
C PHE A 36 37.51 -7.37 3.52
N ALA A 37 37.63 -7.13 2.21
CA ALA A 37 36.69 -7.63 1.21
C ALA A 37 36.68 -9.17 1.13
N GLN A 38 37.84 -9.82 1.14
CA GLN A 38 37.93 -11.28 1.19
C GLN A 38 37.33 -11.86 2.47
N GLN A 39 37.55 -11.23 3.63
CA GLN A 39 37.00 -11.70 4.90
C GLN A 39 35.47 -11.75 4.85
N ARG A 40 34.83 -10.75 4.22
CA ARG A 40 33.38 -10.78 4.01
C ARG A 40 32.94 -11.89 3.06
N MET A 41 33.62 -12.08 1.93
CA MET A 41 33.28 -13.17 1.00
C MET A 41 33.40 -14.54 1.69
N TRP A 42 34.42 -14.69 2.54
CA TRP A 42 34.57 -15.85 3.40
C TRP A 42 33.39 -16.00 4.39
N PHE A 43 32.99 -14.92 5.07
CA PHE A 43 31.83 -14.94 5.97
C PHE A 43 30.52 -15.30 5.26
N TRP A 44 30.25 -14.71 4.09
CA TRP A 44 29.06 -15.03 3.28
C TRP A 44 29.01 -16.50 2.87
N LYS A 45 30.17 -17.07 2.49
CA LYS A 45 30.28 -18.50 2.18
C LYS A 45 29.90 -19.38 3.38
N GLN A 46 30.23 -18.97 4.60
CA GLN A 46 29.83 -19.69 5.82
C GLN A 46 28.32 -19.56 6.09
N LEU A 47 27.74 -18.39 5.83
CA LEU A 47 26.31 -18.13 6.07
C LEU A 47 25.41 -18.85 5.04
N GLN A 48 25.85 -18.95 3.79
CA GLN A 48 25.12 -19.57 2.68
C GLN A 48 26.00 -20.58 1.92
N PRO A 49 26.28 -21.76 2.52
CA PRO A 49 27.14 -22.75 1.90
C PRO A 49 26.51 -23.28 0.60
N GLY A 50 27.27 -23.23 -0.50
CA GLY A 50 26.86 -23.76 -1.80
C GLY A 50 26.26 -22.74 -2.76
N ASN A 51 26.07 -21.49 -2.34
CA ASN A 51 25.59 -20.41 -3.23
C ASN A 51 26.67 -20.03 -4.27
N SER A 52 26.27 -19.88 -5.53
CA SER A 52 27.12 -19.52 -6.68
C SER A 52 27.08 -18.04 -7.06
N ILE A 53 26.40 -17.20 -6.27
CA ILE A 53 26.20 -15.77 -6.55
C ILE A 53 27.51 -14.96 -6.69
N TYR A 54 28.59 -15.44 -6.09
CA TYR A 54 29.92 -14.84 -6.15
C TYR A 54 30.86 -15.57 -7.11
N HIS A 55 30.32 -16.30 -8.09
CA HIS A 55 31.10 -16.86 -9.18
C HIS A 55 31.12 -15.88 -10.36
N ILE A 56 32.31 -15.41 -10.72
CA ILE A 56 32.54 -14.62 -11.92
C ILE A 56 32.68 -15.60 -13.08
N ALA A 57 31.71 -15.61 -13.99
CA ALA A 57 31.67 -16.50 -15.14
C ALA A 57 31.70 -15.71 -16.45
N GLN A 58 32.64 -16.03 -17.33
CA GLN A 58 32.71 -15.46 -18.68
C GLN A 58 32.99 -16.57 -19.69
N ALA A 59 32.28 -16.52 -20.81
CA ALA A 59 32.43 -17.49 -21.89
C ALA A 59 32.80 -16.81 -23.20
N LEU A 60 33.62 -17.50 -24.00
CA LEU A 60 34.03 -17.09 -25.34
C LEU A 60 33.70 -18.19 -26.33
N GLN A 61 33.08 -17.83 -27.45
CA GLN A 61 33.04 -18.66 -28.65
C GLN A 61 34.39 -18.54 -29.35
N LEU A 62 34.98 -19.70 -29.68
CA LEU A 62 36.26 -19.82 -30.36
C LEU A 62 36.05 -20.57 -31.67
N GLN A 63 36.34 -19.90 -32.78
CA GLN A 63 36.22 -20.47 -34.13
C GLN A 63 37.59 -20.58 -34.80
N GLY A 64 38.01 -21.80 -35.13
CA GLY A 64 39.28 -22.13 -35.79
C GLY A 64 40.00 -23.32 -35.16
N ASP A 65 41.29 -23.48 -35.49
CA ASP A 65 42.11 -24.62 -35.08
C ASP A 65 42.69 -24.43 -33.67
N LEU A 66 41.88 -24.71 -32.65
CA LEU A 66 42.26 -24.56 -31.23
C LEU A 66 43.29 -25.62 -30.80
N ASN A 67 44.46 -25.18 -30.34
CA ASN A 67 45.42 -26.04 -29.67
C ASN A 67 45.08 -26.16 -28.18
N ILE A 68 44.35 -27.22 -27.83
CA ILE A 68 43.88 -27.46 -26.45
C ILE A 68 45.03 -27.65 -25.46
N THR A 69 46.15 -28.24 -25.89
CA THR A 69 47.33 -28.42 -25.02
C THR A 69 47.96 -27.07 -24.68
N THR A 70 48.10 -26.20 -25.68
CA THR A 70 48.57 -24.83 -25.49
C THR A 70 47.63 -24.04 -24.59
N LEU A 71 46.30 -24.15 -24.80
CA LEU A 71 45.30 -23.53 -23.95
C LEU A 71 45.47 -23.93 -22.46
N GLN A 72 45.62 -25.23 -22.19
CA GLN A 72 45.87 -25.73 -20.83
C GLN A 72 47.17 -25.14 -20.25
N GLN A 73 48.27 -25.17 -21.01
CA GLN A 73 49.56 -24.62 -20.57
C GLN A 73 49.48 -23.14 -20.24
N SER A 74 48.73 -22.36 -21.05
CA SER A 74 48.50 -20.94 -20.79
C SER A 74 47.75 -20.71 -19.49
N LEU A 75 46.66 -21.44 -19.24
CA LEU A 75 45.90 -21.30 -17.99
C LEU A 75 46.72 -21.73 -16.76
N ASP A 76 47.50 -22.82 -16.87
CA ASP A 76 48.39 -23.29 -15.80
C ASP A 76 49.45 -22.22 -15.45
N ALA A 77 49.98 -21.52 -16.46
CA ALA A 77 50.95 -20.44 -16.27
C ALA A 77 50.33 -19.21 -15.57
N ILE A 78 49.07 -18.87 -15.84
CA ILE A 78 48.34 -17.80 -15.14
C ILE A 78 48.18 -18.15 -13.65
N VAL A 79 47.73 -19.37 -13.34
CA VAL A 79 47.58 -19.84 -11.94
C VAL A 79 48.93 -19.89 -11.22
N ALA A 80 50.01 -20.26 -11.91
CA ALA A 80 51.35 -20.25 -11.32
C ALA A 80 51.81 -18.83 -10.97
N ARG A 81 51.56 -17.88 -11.88
CA ARG A 81 51.96 -16.46 -11.79
C ARG A 81 51.24 -15.69 -10.68
N HIS A 82 49.93 -15.91 -10.51
CA HIS A 82 49.10 -15.17 -9.56
C HIS A 82 48.75 -16.03 -8.35
N GLU A 83 49.39 -15.75 -7.19
CA GLU A 83 49.24 -16.53 -5.96
C GLU A 83 47.77 -16.64 -5.50
N THR A 84 46.96 -15.61 -5.72
CA THR A 84 45.56 -15.56 -5.28
C THR A 84 44.70 -16.69 -5.87
N LEU A 85 44.97 -17.13 -7.10
CA LEU A 85 44.21 -18.19 -7.77
C LEU A 85 44.47 -19.58 -7.16
N ARG A 86 45.59 -19.73 -6.45
CA ARG A 86 46.01 -20.94 -5.74
C ARG A 86 46.08 -20.74 -4.23
N THR A 87 45.36 -19.74 -3.71
CA THR A 87 45.25 -19.48 -2.27
C THR A 87 44.02 -20.19 -1.71
N ASN A 88 44.23 -20.98 -0.66
CA ASN A 88 43.17 -21.54 0.16
C ASN A 88 42.91 -20.66 1.39
N PHE A 89 41.69 -20.74 1.92
CA PHE A 89 41.26 -19.96 3.08
C PHE A 89 40.92 -20.89 4.23
N MET A 90 41.74 -20.86 5.29
CA MET A 90 41.62 -21.73 6.46
C MET A 90 41.41 -20.91 7.73
N VAL A 91 41.07 -21.56 8.85
CA VAL A 91 40.90 -20.89 10.14
C VAL A 91 42.05 -21.28 11.06
N GLN A 92 42.71 -20.28 11.65
CA GLN A 92 43.72 -20.44 12.69
C GLN A 92 43.37 -19.52 13.87
N ASP A 93 43.30 -20.08 15.08
CA ASP A 93 42.95 -19.35 16.31
C ASP A 93 41.65 -18.53 16.19
N GLY A 94 40.65 -19.07 15.47
CA GLY A 94 39.37 -18.42 15.24
C GLY A 94 39.35 -17.35 14.15
N ASN A 95 40.48 -17.04 13.51
CA ASN A 95 40.59 -16.05 12.44
C ASN A 95 40.83 -16.71 11.07
N PRO A 96 40.22 -16.22 9.98
CA PRO A 96 40.51 -16.72 8.65
C PRO A 96 41.90 -16.24 8.19
N ILE A 97 42.66 -17.14 7.58
CA ILE A 97 44.00 -16.92 7.03
C ILE A 97 44.09 -17.40 5.58
N GLN A 98 45.01 -16.80 4.82
CA GLN A 98 45.38 -17.18 3.46
C GLN A 98 46.53 -18.20 3.51
N VAL A 99 46.39 -19.31 2.78
CA VAL A 99 47.45 -20.31 2.61
C VAL A 99 47.70 -20.54 1.13
N ILE A 100 48.85 -20.07 0.68
CA ILE A 100 49.26 -20.10 -0.72
C ILE A 100 49.82 -21.49 -1.05
N GLN A 101 49.15 -22.23 -1.92
CA GLN A 101 49.59 -23.56 -2.34
C GLN A 101 50.66 -23.51 -3.44
N PRO A 102 51.51 -24.54 -3.60
CA PRO A 102 52.38 -24.64 -4.77
C PRO A 102 51.55 -24.67 -6.08
N PRO A 103 52.11 -24.19 -7.20
CA PRO A 103 51.44 -24.26 -8.50
C PRO A 103 51.04 -25.70 -8.87
N ARG A 104 49.81 -25.85 -9.38
CA ARG A 104 49.28 -27.09 -9.95
C ARG A 104 48.38 -26.78 -11.14
N ALA A 105 48.14 -27.77 -11.99
CA ALA A 105 47.33 -27.59 -13.21
C ALA A 105 45.89 -27.16 -12.88
N VAL A 106 45.35 -26.24 -13.69
CA VAL A 106 43.95 -25.83 -13.60
C VAL A 106 43.04 -26.95 -14.10
N GLU A 107 41.88 -27.12 -13.48
CA GLU A 107 40.85 -28.03 -14.01
C GLU A 107 40.26 -27.43 -15.29
N LEU A 108 40.42 -28.12 -16.43
CA LEU A 108 39.75 -27.80 -17.69
C LEU A 108 38.92 -29.00 -18.14
N LEU A 109 37.64 -29.01 -17.77
CA LEU A 109 36.71 -30.05 -18.19
C LEU A 109 36.40 -29.92 -19.69
N LYS A 110 36.29 -31.04 -20.38
CA LYS A 110 36.05 -31.09 -21.84
C LYS A 110 34.79 -31.89 -22.12
N PHE A 111 33.86 -31.29 -22.85
CA PHE A 111 32.62 -31.93 -23.27
C PHE A 111 32.53 -31.93 -24.79
N ASN A 112 32.35 -33.10 -25.39
CA ASN A 112 32.14 -33.22 -26.83
C ASN A 112 30.63 -33.22 -27.12
N LEU A 113 30.17 -32.21 -27.86
CA LEU A 113 28.77 -32.04 -28.26
C LEU A 113 28.56 -32.25 -29.78
N GLN A 114 29.59 -32.72 -30.50
CA GLN A 114 29.54 -32.95 -31.95
C GLN A 114 28.44 -33.93 -32.37
N GLU A 115 28.20 -34.95 -31.54
CA GLU A 115 27.21 -36.00 -31.80
C GLU A 115 25.79 -35.62 -31.38
N ILE A 116 25.61 -34.46 -30.75
CA ILE A 116 24.29 -33.97 -30.34
C ILE A 116 23.60 -33.30 -31.54
N PRO A 117 22.33 -33.66 -31.84
CA PRO A 117 21.56 -33.02 -32.89
C PRO A 117 21.54 -31.50 -32.75
N ASN A 118 21.64 -30.78 -33.86
CA ASN A 118 21.65 -29.30 -33.86
C ASN A 118 20.40 -28.69 -33.20
N SER A 119 19.26 -29.39 -33.19
CA SER A 119 18.02 -28.95 -32.52
C SER A 119 18.15 -28.90 -31.00
N ASP A 120 18.89 -29.85 -30.41
CA ASP A 120 18.94 -30.05 -28.96
C ASP A 120 20.22 -29.42 -28.37
N ARG A 121 21.17 -29.06 -29.23
CA ARG A 121 22.48 -28.51 -28.87
C ARG A 121 22.41 -27.19 -28.08
N PRO A 122 21.55 -26.20 -28.43
CA PRO A 122 21.47 -24.95 -27.66
C PRO A 122 21.08 -25.16 -26.19
N ASP A 123 20.03 -25.95 -25.94
CA ASP A 123 19.57 -26.27 -24.59
C ASP A 123 20.65 -27.02 -23.80
N GLN A 124 21.34 -27.97 -24.44
CA GLN A 124 22.43 -28.71 -23.81
C GLN A 124 23.63 -27.82 -23.47
N ILE A 125 24.01 -26.87 -24.35
CA ILE A 125 25.05 -25.88 -24.08
C ILE A 125 24.66 -25.06 -22.84
N GLN A 126 23.44 -24.51 -22.81
CA GLN A 126 22.97 -23.70 -21.70
C GLN A 126 22.97 -24.49 -20.38
N GLN A 127 22.46 -25.73 -20.38
CA GLN A 127 22.48 -26.61 -19.20
C GLN A 127 23.89 -26.88 -18.69
N LEU A 128 24.84 -27.20 -19.59
CA LEU A 128 26.22 -27.47 -19.20
C LEU A 128 26.91 -26.22 -18.66
N LEU A 129 26.74 -25.06 -19.29
CA LEU A 129 27.27 -23.79 -18.80
C LEU A 129 26.72 -23.49 -17.40
N GLN A 130 25.41 -23.58 -17.19
CA GLN A 130 24.79 -23.35 -15.88
C GLN A 130 25.31 -24.33 -14.82
N GLN A 131 25.42 -25.62 -15.14
CA GLN A 131 25.94 -26.62 -14.22
C GLN A 131 27.37 -26.29 -13.78
N GLN A 132 28.23 -25.86 -14.71
CA GLN A 132 29.60 -25.47 -14.39
C GLN A 132 29.68 -24.13 -13.65
N ILE A 133 28.77 -23.20 -13.89
CA ILE A 133 28.69 -21.94 -13.15
C ILE A 133 28.23 -22.21 -11.72
N GLN A 134 27.25 -23.09 -11.51
CA GLN A 134 26.65 -23.33 -10.19
C GLN A 134 27.48 -24.26 -9.28
N ARG A 135 28.43 -25.03 -9.82
CA ARG A 135 29.29 -25.91 -9.01
C ARG A 135 30.01 -25.10 -7.91
N PRO A 136 29.87 -25.41 -6.62
CA PRO A 136 30.50 -24.62 -5.56
C PRO A 136 32.03 -24.73 -5.58
N PHE A 137 32.73 -23.70 -5.11
CA PHE A 137 34.14 -23.79 -4.73
C PHE A 137 34.28 -24.20 -3.26
N ASP A 138 35.24 -25.07 -2.97
CA ASP A 138 35.74 -25.37 -1.63
C ASP A 138 36.97 -24.52 -1.33
N PHE A 139 36.83 -23.59 -0.39
CA PHE A 139 37.90 -22.65 -0.02
C PHE A 139 39.10 -23.35 0.64
N ALA A 140 38.91 -24.53 1.21
CA ALA A 140 39.99 -25.25 1.89
C ALA A 140 40.93 -25.98 0.91
N SER A 141 40.45 -26.33 -0.30
CA SER A 141 41.19 -27.24 -1.17
C SER A 141 41.22 -26.89 -2.66
N ASP A 142 40.28 -26.09 -3.19
CA ASP A 142 40.20 -25.80 -4.62
C ASP A 142 41.21 -24.75 -5.07
N LEU A 143 41.52 -24.74 -6.38
CA LEU A 143 41.98 -23.53 -7.05
C LEU A 143 40.77 -22.60 -7.19
N MET A 144 40.96 -21.30 -7.01
CA MET A 144 39.86 -20.33 -7.11
C MET A 144 39.45 -20.03 -8.57
N MET A 145 39.93 -20.83 -9.52
CA MET A 145 39.66 -20.77 -10.95
C MET A 145 39.49 -22.18 -11.52
N ARG A 146 38.54 -22.34 -12.44
CA ARG A 146 38.34 -23.55 -13.26
C ARG A 146 37.86 -23.19 -14.66
N GLY A 147 38.04 -24.10 -15.61
CA GLY A 147 37.62 -23.95 -16.99
C GLY A 147 36.74 -25.11 -17.48
N CYS A 148 35.92 -24.81 -18.48
CA CYS A 148 35.14 -25.78 -19.23
C CYS A 148 35.26 -25.47 -20.72
N LEU A 149 35.56 -26.48 -21.54
CA LEU A 149 35.63 -26.40 -22.99
C LEU A 149 34.54 -27.29 -23.60
N LEU A 150 33.56 -26.67 -24.24
CA LEU A 150 32.55 -27.37 -25.03
C LEU A 150 33.02 -27.42 -26.48
N GLN A 151 33.15 -28.61 -27.05
CA GLN A 151 33.50 -28.80 -28.45
C GLN A 151 32.22 -29.04 -29.26
N LEU A 152 31.85 -28.09 -30.12
CA LEU A 152 30.63 -28.13 -30.94
C LEU A 152 30.89 -28.76 -32.31
N ASP A 153 32.06 -28.49 -32.89
CA ASP A 153 32.60 -29.08 -34.11
C ASP A 153 34.14 -29.20 -34.00
N LYS A 154 34.85 -29.59 -35.06
CA LYS A 154 36.30 -29.63 -35.14
C LYS A 154 36.93 -28.24 -34.99
N GLN A 155 36.24 -27.20 -35.45
CA GLN A 155 36.71 -25.81 -35.44
C GLN A 155 35.79 -24.87 -34.64
N GLU A 156 34.84 -25.40 -33.88
CA GLU A 156 33.89 -24.57 -33.13
C GLU A 156 33.86 -25.02 -31.67
N HIS A 157 34.19 -24.10 -30.76
CA HIS A 157 34.32 -24.37 -29.34
C HIS A 157 33.73 -23.23 -28.51
N ILE A 158 33.31 -23.55 -27.28
CA ILE A 158 32.99 -22.55 -26.25
C ILE A 158 33.91 -22.79 -25.06
N LEU A 159 34.68 -21.77 -24.68
CA LEU A 159 35.50 -21.76 -23.47
C LEU A 159 34.79 -20.95 -22.39
N LEU A 160 34.43 -21.60 -21.30
CA LEU A 160 33.91 -20.97 -20.08
C LEU A 160 35.03 -20.95 -19.02
N LEU A 161 35.30 -19.79 -18.45
CA LEU A 161 36.11 -19.65 -17.23
C LEU A 161 35.22 -19.22 -16.08
N VAL A 162 35.38 -19.88 -14.93
CA VAL A 162 34.68 -19.55 -13.68
C VAL A 162 35.71 -19.31 -12.60
N ILE A 163 35.66 -18.14 -11.98
CA ILE A 163 36.56 -17.72 -10.90
C ILE A 163 35.72 -17.26 -9.71
N HIS A 164 36.09 -17.66 -8.49
CA HIS A 164 35.39 -17.14 -7.30
C HIS A 164 35.80 -15.68 -7.04
N HIS A 165 34.84 -14.81 -6.75
CA HIS A 165 35.04 -13.38 -6.50
C HIS A 165 35.97 -13.07 -5.29
N ILE A 166 36.37 -14.08 -4.51
CA ILE A 166 37.33 -13.94 -3.40
C ILE A 166 38.78 -13.80 -3.91
N ALA A 167 39.05 -14.24 -5.14
CA ALA A 167 40.37 -14.23 -5.76
C ALA A 167 40.44 -13.35 -7.02
N SER A 168 39.32 -12.75 -7.43
CA SER A 168 39.24 -11.98 -8.67
C SER A 168 38.09 -10.97 -8.61
N ASP A 169 38.10 -10.03 -9.54
CA ASP A 169 37.05 -9.05 -9.79
C ASP A 169 36.87 -8.81 -11.30
N GLY A 170 35.93 -7.94 -11.68
CA GLY A 170 35.67 -7.62 -13.08
C GLY A 170 36.87 -7.03 -13.83
N TRP A 171 37.77 -6.34 -13.13
CA TRP A 171 39.01 -5.83 -13.73
C TRP A 171 40.00 -6.97 -13.97
N SER A 172 40.17 -7.86 -12.98
CA SER A 172 41.02 -9.05 -13.07
C SER A 172 40.63 -9.98 -14.21
N MET A 173 39.34 -10.08 -14.58
CA MET A 173 38.95 -10.87 -15.74
C MET A 173 39.58 -10.37 -17.05
N ASN A 174 39.75 -9.06 -17.23
CA ASN A 174 40.44 -8.54 -18.42
C ASN A 174 41.92 -8.92 -18.40
N ILE A 175 42.55 -8.93 -17.23
CA ILE A 175 43.95 -9.38 -17.05
C ILE A 175 44.05 -10.87 -17.39
N VAL A 176 43.13 -11.70 -16.91
CA VAL A 176 43.08 -13.15 -17.23
C VAL A 176 43.02 -13.36 -18.74
N TRP A 177 42.15 -12.65 -19.44
CA TRP A 177 42.04 -12.80 -20.89
C TRP A 177 43.27 -12.28 -21.63
N GLN A 178 43.80 -11.12 -21.25
CA GLN A 178 45.01 -10.56 -21.86
C GLN A 178 46.21 -11.50 -21.69
N GLU A 179 46.47 -11.96 -20.46
CA GLU A 179 47.56 -12.90 -20.19
C GLU A 179 47.34 -14.24 -20.91
N LEU A 180 46.09 -14.70 -21.04
CA LEU A 180 45.77 -15.89 -21.81
C LEU A 180 46.18 -15.73 -23.29
N ALA A 181 45.88 -14.57 -23.89
CA ALA A 181 46.23 -14.31 -25.27
C ALA A 181 47.75 -14.23 -25.50
N ASP A 182 48.48 -13.55 -24.61
CA ASP A 182 49.94 -13.43 -24.69
C ASP A 182 50.61 -14.80 -24.53
N LEU A 183 50.18 -15.59 -23.54
CA LEU A 183 50.72 -16.93 -23.27
C LEU A 183 50.39 -17.91 -24.40
N TYR A 184 49.14 -17.92 -24.88
CA TYR A 184 48.74 -18.81 -25.96
C TYR A 184 49.53 -18.48 -27.25
N SER A 185 49.71 -17.19 -27.55
CA SER A 185 50.50 -16.73 -28.70
C SER A 185 51.98 -17.13 -28.60
N ALA A 186 52.59 -17.04 -27.42
CA ALA A 186 53.97 -17.46 -27.24
C ALA A 186 54.11 -18.99 -27.37
N PHE A 187 53.28 -19.75 -26.66
CA PHE A 187 53.37 -21.20 -26.59
C PHE A 187 53.01 -21.90 -27.91
N VAL A 188 52.04 -21.38 -28.69
CA VAL A 188 51.72 -21.95 -30.01
C VAL A 188 52.88 -21.80 -31.00
N ASN A 189 53.71 -20.77 -30.82
CA ASN A 189 54.91 -20.51 -31.59
C ASN A 189 56.18 -21.14 -30.99
N GLY A 190 56.06 -21.94 -29.92
CA GLY A 190 57.19 -22.56 -29.22
C GLY A 190 58.12 -21.58 -28.50
N GLN A 191 57.64 -20.37 -28.17
CA GLN A 191 58.37 -19.36 -27.41
C GLN A 191 58.18 -19.55 -25.89
N PRO A 192 59.13 -19.09 -25.05
CA PRO A 192 59.00 -19.14 -23.59
C PRO A 192 57.90 -18.19 -23.08
N ASN A 193 57.53 -18.32 -21.79
CA ASN A 193 56.58 -17.43 -21.13
C ASN A 193 57.03 -15.95 -21.25
N PRO A 194 56.24 -15.06 -21.89
CA PRO A 194 56.61 -13.66 -22.11
C PRO A 194 56.32 -12.75 -20.90
N LEU A 195 55.60 -13.21 -19.88
CA LEU A 195 55.11 -12.39 -18.78
C LEU A 195 56.21 -12.16 -17.71
N VAL A 196 56.50 -10.89 -17.41
CA VAL A 196 57.51 -10.46 -16.41
C VAL A 196 57.02 -10.70 -14.98
N GLU A 197 57.86 -11.19 -14.06
CA GLU A 197 57.49 -11.41 -12.65
C GLU A 197 56.79 -10.20 -12.01
N LEU A 198 55.72 -10.46 -11.25
CA LEU A 198 54.95 -9.41 -10.57
C LEU A 198 55.75 -8.80 -9.41
N PRO A 199 55.74 -7.47 -9.24
CA PRO A 199 56.50 -6.81 -8.17
C PRO A 199 55.95 -7.18 -6.77
N ILE A 200 54.64 -7.40 -6.67
CA ILE A 200 53.93 -7.82 -5.46
C ILE A 200 52.87 -8.88 -5.81
N GLN A 201 52.35 -9.55 -4.81
CA GLN A 201 51.25 -10.51 -4.88
C GLN A 201 50.08 -10.04 -4.03
N TYR A 202 48.89 -10.61 -4.24
CA TYR A 202 47.67 -10.16 -3.54
C TYR A 202 47.77 -10.25 -2.01
N ALA A 203 48.50 -11.25 -1.49
CA ALA A 203 48.74 -11.37 -0.05
C ALA A 203 49.56 -10.19 0.52
N ASP A 204 50.48 -9.62 -0.28
CA ASP A 204 51.23 -8.42 0.11
C ASP A 204 50.28 -7.22 0.26
N TYR A 205 49.37 -7.04 -0.70
CA TYR A 205 48.30 -6.02 -0.63
C TYR A 205 47.38 -6.23 0.57
N ALA A 206 46.96 -7.46 0.86
CA ALA A 206 46.06 -7.76 1.97
C ALA A 206 46.68 -7.39 3.34
N VAL A 207 47.97 -7.65 3.53
CA VAL A 207 48.70 -7.25 4.75
C VAL A 207 48.86 -5.73 4.80
N TRP A 208 49.28 -5.12 3.68
CA TRP A 208 49.42 -3.66 3.59
C TRP A 208 48.09 -2.97 3.93
N GLN A 209 46.96 -3.37 3.35
CA GLN A 209 45.64 -2.78 3.63
C GLN A 209 45.25 -2.87 5.11
N ARG A 210 45.62 -3.96 5.80
CA ARG A 210 45.37 -4.15 7.24
C ARG A 210 46.22 -3.23 8.12
N GLN A 211 47.38 -2.80 7.64
CA GLN A 211 48.33 -1.95 8.38
C GLN A 211 48.19 -0.46 8.01
N TRP A 212 47.86 -0.17 6.76
CA TRP A 212 47.84 1.17 6.15
C TRP A 212 46.66 2.03 6.58
N LEU A 213 45.57 1.44 7.08
CA LEU A 213 44.53 2.17 7.80
C LEU A 213 45.09 2.65 9.15
N GLU A 214 45.99 3.64 9.11
CA GLU A 214 46.42 4.40 10.27
C GLU A 214 45.19 5.10 10.88
N ALA A 215 45.13 5.18 12.22
CA ALA A 215 43.94 5.62 12.94
C ALA A 215 43.41 6.99 12.48
N GLU A 216 44.27 7.90 12.04
CA GLU A 216 43.88 9.25 11.63
C GLU A 216 43.19 9.28 10.25
N VAL A 217 43.74 8.59 9.24
CA VAL A 217 43.13 8.49 7.90
C VAL A 217 41.83 7.69 7.97
N GLU A 218 41.81 6.59 8.73
CA GLU A 218 40.59 5.82 8.97
C GLU A 218 39.50 6.68 9.61
N GLN A 219 39.84 7.51 10.60
CA GLN A 219 38.87 8.35 11.28
C GLN A 219 38.29 9.44 10.37
N ILE A 220 39.10 10.06 9.50
CA ILE A 220 38.61 11.06 8.53
C ILE A 220 37.60 10.41 7.57
N GLN A 221 37.97 9.26 7.02
CA GLN A 221 37.13 8.46 6.14
C GLN A 221 35.81 8.06 6.82
N LEU A 222 35.89 7.55 8.05
CA LEU A 222 34.75 7.12 8.83
C LEU A 222 33.80 8.27 9.20
N ASN A 223 34.35 9.42 9.63
CA ASN A 223 33.56 10.59 10.00
C ASN A 223 32.70 11.08 8.83
N TYR A 224 33.27 11.12 7.61
CA TYR A 224 32.52 11.48 6.41
C TYR A 224 31.33 10.54 6.19
N TRP A 225 31.55 9.22 6.21
CA TRP A 225 30.49 8.25 5.95
C TRP A 225 29.44 8.21 7.07
N GLN A 226 29.84 8.37 8.33
CA GLN A 226 28.92 8.50 9.45
C GLN A 226 28.00 9.71 9.29
N GLN A 227 28.55 10.85 8.88
CA GLN A 227 27.75 12.04 8.59
C GLN A 227 26.84 11.82 7.36
N GLN A 228 27.38 11.27 6.27
CA GLN A 228 26.66 11.10 5.02
C GLN A 228 25.52 10.07 5.12
N LEU A 229 25.67 9.04 5.95
CA LEU A 229 24.67 7.97 6.13
C LEU A 229 23.88 8.11 7.44
N ALA A 230 24.04 9.21 8.17
CA ALA A 230 23.26 9.51 9.36
C ALA A 230 21.76 9.52 9.05
N ALA A 231 20.98 8.77 9.83
CA ALA A 231 19.54 8.63 9.66
C ALA A 231 19.09 8.20 8.25
N ALA A 232 19.93 7.48 7.51
CA ALA A 232 19.55 6.92 6.23
C ALA A 232 18.36 5.95 6.39
N PRO A 233 17.38 5.95 5.47
CA PRO A 233 16.31 4.98 5.49
C PRO A 233 16.88 3.57 5.35
N PRO A 234 16.35 2.58 6.09
CA PRO A 234 16.91 1.23 6.09
C PRO A 234 16.63 0.48 4.79
N VAL A 235 15.52 0.79 4.11
CA VAL A 235 15.01 0.07 2.94
C VAL A 235 14.40 1.04 1.92
N LEU A 236 14.67 0.79 0.64
CA LEU A 236 13.98 1.37 -0.50
C LEU A 236 12.64 0.64 -0.74
N GLU A 237 11.54 1.39 -0.67
CA GLU A 237 10.17 0.89 -0.77
C GLU A 237 9.67 0.87 -2.22
N LEU A 238 10.33 0.06 -3.07
CA LEU A 238 9.85 -0.15 -4.45
C LEU A 238 8.53 -0.94 -4.45
N PRO A 239 7.62 -0.66 -5.41
CA PRO A 239 6.44 -1.48 -5.60
C PRO A 239 6.84 -2.84 -6.18
N THR A 240 6.70 -3.88 -5.36
CA THR A 240 6.95 -5.26 -5.77
C THR A 240 5.66 -5.95 -6.22
N ASP A 241 5.80 -6.95 -7.08
CA ASP A 241 4.70 -7.80 -7.54
C ASP A 241 4.32 -8.84 -6.48
N ARG A 242 5.29 -9.20 -5.63
CA ARG A 242 5.17 -10.16 -4.53
C ARG A 242 5.69 -9.58 -3.22
N PRO A 243 5.17 -10.04 -2.07
CA PRO A 243 5.72 -9.63 -0.78
C PRO A 243 7.16 -10.11 -0.63
N ARG A 244 8.02 -9.27 -0.04
CA ARG A 244 9.41 -9.63 0.22
C ARG A 244 9.50 -10.84 1.17
N PRO A 245 10.29 -11.88 0.83
CA PRO A 245 10.48 -13.02 1.72
C PRO A 245 11.33 -12.65 2.95
N PRO A 246 11.11 -13.29 4.11
CA PRO A 246 11.90 -13.02 5.32
C PRO A 246 13.38 -13.39 5.19
N VAL A 247 13.72 -14.26 4.23
CA VAL A 247 15.09 -14.65 3.89
C VAL A 247 15.25 -14.56 2.37
N GLN A 248 16.29 -13.87 1.90
CA GLN A 248 16.58 -13.70 0.49
C GLN A 248 17.07 -15.03 -0.12
N THR A 249 16.43 -15.49 -1.21
CA THR A 249 16.85 -16.71 -1.93
C THR A 249 17.90 -16.44 -3.01
N CYS A 250 18.06 -15.17 -3.38
CA CYS A 250 18.91 -14.67 -4.46
C CYS A 250 18.58 -15.23 -5.85
N GLN A 251 17.37 -15.76 -6.06
CA GLN A 251 16.90 -16.10 -7.40
C GLN A 251 16.72 -14.82 -8.22
N GLY A 252 17.16 -14.85 -9.47
CA GLY A 252 17.10 -13.66 -10.31
C GLY A 252 17.01 -13.97 -11.79
N ALA A 253 16.77 -12.91 -12.54
CA ALA A 253 16.80 -12.91 -13.99
C ALA A 253 17.40 -11.59 -14.48
N GLY A 254 17.76 -11.54 -15.77
CA GLY A 254 18.30 -10.35 -16.41
C GLY A 254 17.48 -9.95 -17.63
N GLN A 255 17.32 -8.65 -17.84
CA GLN A 255 16.69 -8.11 -19.04
C GLN A 255 17.55 -7.00 -19.65
N SER A 256 17.98 -7.23 -20.89
CA SER A 256 18.85 -6.31 -21.63
C SER A 256 18.06 -5.34 -22.51
N PHE A 257 18.63 -4.16 -22.73
CA PHE A 257 18.10 -3.13 -23.61
C PHE A 257 19.23 -2.31 -24.25
N THR A 258 18.91 -1.50 -25.25
CA THR A 258 19.88 -0.64 -25.92
C THR A 258 19.28 0.75 -26.11
N LEU A 259 20.09 1.78 -25.86
CA LEU A 259 19.74 3.16 -26.17
C LEU A 259 20.12 3.45 -27.63
N SER A 260 19.33 4.27 -28.32
CA SER A 260 19.71 4.70 -29.67
C SER A 260 21.04 5.44 -29.64
N GLN A 261 21.76 5.42 -30.77
CA GLN A 261 23.02 6.13 -30.91
C GLN A 261 22.84 7.64 -30.65
N ASP A 262 21.76 8.23 -31.17
CA ASP A 262 21.44 9.65 -30.98
C ASP A 262 21.22 9.99 -29.50
N LEU A 263 20.46 9.18 -28.77
CA LEU A 263 20.23 9.39 -27.33
C LEU A 263 21.52 9.23 -26.54
N SER A 264 22.34 8.23 -26.90
CA SER A 264 23.64 7.99 -26.25
C SER A 264 24.57 9.20 -26.41
N GLN A 265 24.65 9.77 -27.62
CA GLN A 265 25.46 10.94 -27.91
C GLN A 265 24.92 12.21 -27.24
N ALA A 266 23.59 12.35 -27.15
CA ALA A 266 22.94 13.44 -26.44
C ALA A 266 23.25 13.40 -24.94
N LEU A 267 23.19 12.21 -24.31
CA LEU A 267 23.56 12.02 -22.91
C LEU A 267 25.03 12.38 -22.65
N GLN A 268 25.96 11.89 -23.48
CA GLN A 268 27.37 12.27 -23.38
C GLN A 268 27.61 13.79 -23.56
N THR A 269 26.81 14.43 -24.40
CA THR A 269 26.87 15.89 -24.61
C THR A 269 26.38 16.64 -23.39
N LEU A 270 25.25 16.22 -22.81
CA LEU A 270 24.74 16.77 -21.56
C LEU A 270 25.75 16.61 -20.42
N SER A 271 26.33 15.41 -20.24
CA SER A 271 27.36 15.18 -19.22
C SER A 271 28.53 16.17 -19.36
N ARG A 272 29.04 16.36 -20.58
CA ARG A 272 30.13 17.31 -20.86
C ARG A 272 29.75 18.76 -20.58
N GLN A 273 28.53 19.18 -20.93
CA GLN A 273 28.05 20.54 -20.70
C GLN A 273 27.94 20.88 -19.22
N GLU A 274 27.52 19.91 -18.39
CA GLU A 274 27.35 20.07 -16.94
C GLU A 274 28.63 19.79 -16.14
N GLY A 275 29.74 19.49 -16.82
CA GLY A 275 31.00 19.09 -16.18
C GLY A 275 30.87 17.82 -15.32
N ALA A 276 29.97 16.93 -15.72
CA ALA A 276 29.71 15.64 -15.07
C ALA A 276 30.22 14.48 -15.94
N THR A 277 30.44 13.31 -15.33
CA THR A 277 30.72 12.08 -16.09
C THR A 277 29.41 11.46 -16.57
N LEU A 278 29.47 10.60 -17.60
CA LEU A 278 28.30 9.83 -18.03
C LEU A 278 27.72 8.99 -16.87
N PHE A 279 28.58 8.44 -16.00
CA PHE A 279 28.16 7.76 -14.78
C PHE A 279 27.26 8.63 -13.91
N MET A 280 27.66 9.87 -13.61
CA MET A 280 26.88 10.78 -12.77
C MET A 280 25.53 11.11 -13.42
N THR A 281 25.49 11.31 -14.73
CA THR A 281 24.25 11.58 -15.48
C THR A 281 23.30 10.38 -15.44
N LEU A 282 23.80 9.18 -15.71
CA LEU A 282 22.97 7.96 -15.68
C LEU A 282 22.54 7.58 -14.27
N LEU A 283 23.40 7.78 -13.26
CA LEU A 283 23.06 7.59 -11.85
C LEU A 283 21.95 8.54 -11.41
N ALA A 284 22.03 9.83 -11.76
CA ALA A 284 20.99 10.81 -11.45
C ALA A 284 19.65 10.44 -12.11
N ALA A 285 19.69 9.95 -13.35
CA ALA A 285 18.49 9.45 -14.05
C ALA A 285 17.90 8.20 -13.37
N PHE A 286 18.75 7.26 -12.96
CA PHE A 286 18.31 6.07 -12.24
C PHE A 286 17.72 6.41 -10.86
N GLN A 287 18.35 7.29 -10.10
CA GLN A 287 17.81 7.79 -8.83
C GLN A 287 16.47 8.52 -9.03
N THR A 288 16.32 9.27 -10.13
CA THR A 288 15.03 9.88 -10.51
C THR A 288 13.96 8.82 -10.76
N LEU A 289 14.29 7.75 -11.49
CA LEU A 289 13.37 6.62 -11.70
C LEU A 289 12.94 6.00 -10.35
N LEU A 290 13.90 5.74 -9.46
CA LEU A 290 13.64 5.16 -8.14
C LEU A 290 12.75 6.08 -7.29
N TYR A 291 13.03 7.38 -7.26
CA TYR A 291 12.20 8.40 -6.60
C TYR A 291 10.74 8.35 -7.09
N ARG A 292 10.52 8.26 -8.41
CA ARG A 292 9.18 8.20 -8.98
C ARG A 292 8.44 6.90 -8.68
N TYR A 293 9.15 5.80 -8.47
CA TYR A 293 8.58 4.49 -8.16
C TYR A 293 8.34 4.28 -6.66
N SER A 294 9.29 4.67 -5.80
CA SER A 294 9.21 4.47 -4.34
C SER A 294 8.50 5.61 -3.61
N ARG A 295 8.43 6.80 -4.23
CA ARG A 295 7.97 8.06 -3.60
C ARG A 295 8.80 8.48 -2.38
N GLN A 296 10.01 7.94 -2.25
CA GLN A 296 10.96 8.35 -1.23
C GLN A 296 11.86 9.45 -1.77
N GLU A 297 12.05 10.52 -1.00
CA GLU A 297 12.92 11.62 -1.38
C GLU A 297 14.39 11.33 -1.06
N ASP A 298 14.70 10.43 -0.12
CA ASP A 298 16.07 10.06 0.24
C ASP A 298 16.42 8.71 -0.37
N ILE A 299 17.25 8.73 -1.42
CA ILE A 299 17.55 7.56 -2.26
C ILE A 299 19.00 7.13 -2.08
N LEU A 300 19.20 5.86 -1.71
CA LEU A 300 20.51 5.23 -1.56
C LEU A 300 20.72 4.20 -2.66
N VAL A 301 21.78 4.38 -3.44
CA VAL A 301 22.18 3.44 -4.51
C VAL A 301 23.61 2.98 -4.27
N GLY A 302 23.84 1.66 -4.29
CA GLY A 302 25.18 1.11 -4.25
C GLY A 302 25.90 1.30 -5.58
N SER A 303 27.21 1.53 -5.54
CA SER A 303 28.07 1.57 -6.74
C SER A 303 29.38 0.85 -6.47
N ALA A 304 29.78 -0.04 -7.37
CA ALA A 304 31.08 -0.68 -7.31
C ALA A 304 32.18 0.26 -7.82
N ILE A 305 33.35 0.19 -7.19
CA ILE A 305 34.59 0.82 -7.66
C ILE A 305 35.70 -0.23 -7.73
N ALA A 306 36.64 -0.07 -8.66
CA ALA A 306 37.74 -1.02 -8.83
C ALA A 306 38.83 -0.93 -7.74
N SER A 307 38.94 0.22 -7.06
CA SER A 307 39.97 0.52 -6.04
C SER A 307 41.42 0.19 -6.46
N ARG A 308 41.76 0.44 -7.74
CA ARG A 308 43.12 0.25 -8.28
C ARG A 308 43.82 1.60 -8.48
N ASN A 309 44.10 2.27 -7.37
CA ASN A 309 44.78 3.58 -7.33
C ASN A 309 46.32 3.47 -7.24
N HIS A 310 46.88 2.27 -7.09
CA HIS A 310 48.33 2.02 -7.08
C HIS A 310 48.78 1.29 -8.35
N GLN A 311 49.96 1.65 -8.88
CA GLN A 311 50.49 1.07 -10.11
C GLN A 311 50.81 -0.43 -9.93
N GLU A 312 51.23 -0.82 -8.74
CA GLU A 312 51.66 -2.17 -8.37
C GLU A 312 50.52 -3.19 -8.42
N ILE A 313 49.27 -2.75 -8.28
CA ILE A 313 48.06 -3.60 -8.30
C ILE A 313 47.30 -3.54 -9.63
N GLU A 314 47.69 -2.69 -10.58
CA GLU A 314 46.95 -2.53 -11.85
C GLU A 314 46.96 -3.81 -12.69
N GLY A 315 48.12 -4.50 -12.75
CA GLY A 315 48.32 -5.76 -13.48
C GLY A 315 48.15 -7.03 -12.63
N LEU A 316 47.64 -6.93 -11.40
CA LEU A 316 47.54 -8.04 -10.47
C LEU A 316 46.14 -8.67 -10.45
N ILE A 317 46.04 -9.99 -10.49
CA ILE A 317 44.76 -10.67 -10.24
C ILE A 317 44.44 -10.67 -8.75
N GLY A 318 43.21 -10.32 -8.37
CA GLY A 318 42.77 -10.23 -6.97
C GLY A 318 41.41 -9.58 -6.81
N PHE A 319 40.92 -9.52 -5.56
CA PHE A 319 39.62 -8.93 -5.24
C PHE A 319 39.76 -7.51 -4.67
N PHE A 320 39.81 -6.49 -5.54
CA PHE A 320 40.04 -5.10 -5.13
C PHE A 320 38.75 -4.27 -5.03
N VAL A 321 37.63 -4.78 -5.53
CA VAL A 321 36.38 -4.04 -5.59
C VAL A 321 35.92 -3.60 -4.20
N ASN A 322 35.64 -2.30 -4.06
CA ASN A 322 34.94 -1.75 -2.92
C ASN A 322 33.56 -1.22 -3.36
N THR A 323 32.64 -1.06 -2.41
CA THR A 323 31.29 -0.56 -2.68
C THR A 323 31.07 0.78 -1.98
N LEU A 324 30.63 1.77 -2.74
CA LEU A 324 30.26 3.08 -2.23
C LEU A 324 28.74 3.23 -2.20
N VAL A 325 28.23 4.01 -1.24
CA VAL A 325 26.79 4.29 -1.11
C VAL A 325 26.51 5.71 -1.60
N MET A 326 25.83 5.83 -2.73
CA MET A 326 25.43 7.10 -3.34
C MET A 326 24.07 7.51 -2.78
N ARG A 327 24.09 8.27 -1.68
CA ARG A 327 22.89 8.87 -1.06
C ARG A 327 22.58 10.22 -1.69
N THR A 328 21.36 10.41 -2.16
CA THR A 328 20.92 11.65 -2.82
C THR A 328 19.55 12.07 -2.29
N ASP A 329 19.45 13.35 -1.93
CA ASP A 329 18.22 13.99 -1.49
C ASP A 329 17.49 14.61 -2.69
N MET A 330 16.26 14.15 -2.91
CA MET A 330 15.36 14.55 -3.98
C MET A 330 14.31 15.57 -3.49
N SER A 331 14.36 15.95 -2.21
CA SER A 331 13.42 16.88 -1.60
C SER A 331 13.46 18.25 -2.28
N GLY A 332 12.34 18.96 -2.25
CA GLY A 332 12.19 20.24 -2.94
C GLY A 332 11.99 20.12 -4.46
N ASN A 333 11.98 18.91 -5.01
CA ASN A 333 11.72 18.64 -6.44
C ASN A 333 12.63 19.46 -7.36
N PRO A 334 13.97 19.27 -7.30
CA PRO A 334 14.91 20.04 -8.11
C PRO A 334 14.71 19.84 -9.62
N SER A 335 15.24 20.74 -10.42
CA SER A 335 15.48 20.46 -11.85
C SER A 335 16.47 19.30 -12.01
N PHE A 336 16.44 18.61 -13.15
CA PHE A 336 17.43 17.56 -13.40
C PHE A 336 18.87 18.09 -13.39
N ARG A 337 19.08 19.31 -13.89
CA ARG A 337 20.40 19.97 -13.83
C ARG A 337 20.88 20.17 -12.39
N GLU A 338 20.03 20.69 -11.51
CA GLU A 338 20.37 20.85 -10.08
C GLU A 338 20.67 19.50 -9.43
N LEU A 339 19.84 18.48 -9.71
CA LEU A 339 20.08 17.13 -9.23
C LEU A 339 21.42 16.58 -9.72
N LEU A 340 21.76 16.76 -11.00
CA LEU A 340 23.03 16.28 -11.56
C LEU A 340 24.23 16.95 -10.88
N GLN A 341 24.12 18.23 -10.53
CA GLN A 341 25.16 18.93 -9.76
C GLN A 341 25.31 18.35 -8.34
N GLN A 342 24.20 18.02 -7.67
CA GLN A 342 24.22 17.35 -6.37
C GLN A 342 24.84 15.96 -6.46
N VAL A 343 24.42 15.14 -7.42
CA VAL A 343 24.97 13.80 -7.66
C VAL A 343 26.46 13.85 -7.97
N ARG A 344 26.91 14.86 -8.73
CA ARG A 344 28.34 15.11 -8.96
C ARG A 344 29.09 15.38 -7.65
N GLN A 345 28.56 16.24 -6.78
CA GLN A 345 29.18 16.52 -5.47
C GLN A 345 29.23 15.27 -4.59
N VAL A 346 28.15 14.50 -4.53
CA VAL A 346 28.07 13.24 -3.78
C VAL A 346 29.09 12.23 -4.30
N ALA A 347 29.11 11.99 -5.61
CA ALA A 347 30.03 11.03 -6.22
C ALA A 347 31.50 11.45 -6.04
N SER A 348 31.84 12.73 -6.26
CA SER A 348 33.20 13.24 -6.04
C SER A 348 33.66 13.13 -4.58
N SER A 349 32.76 13.43 -3.63
CA SER A 349 33.05 13.30 -2.20
C SER A 349 33.20 11.84 -1.80
N ALA A 350 32.34 10.95 -2.30
CA ALA A 350 32.43 9.51 -2.09
C ALA A 350 33.74 8.93 -2.64
N TYR A 351 34.19 9.36 -3.83
CA TYR A 351 35.47 8.92 -4.39
C TYR A 351 36.69 9.41 -3.60
N THR A 352 36.62 10.61 -3.02
CA THR A 352 37.66 11.11 -2.11
C THR A 352 37.75 10.24 -0.86
N HIS A 353 36.63 9.64 -0.45
CA HIS A 353 36.51 8.83 0.75
C HIS A 353 36.34 7.32 0.46
N GLN A 354 36.93 6.85 -0.64
CA GLN A 354 36.68 5.49 -1.14
C GLN A 354 37.51 4.39 -0.46
N ASP A 355 38.51 4.77 0.33
CA ASP A 355 39.50 3.85 0.89
C ASP A 355 38.94 3.06 2.09
N LEU A 356 37.85 3.53 2.71
CA LEU A 356 37.17 2.80 3.78
C LEU A 356 36.44 1.58 3.19
N PRO A 357 36.77 0.35 3.63
CA PRO A 357 36.03 -0.84 3.20
C PRO A 357 34.56 -0.76 3.62
N PHE A 358 33.66 -1.10 2.71
CA PHE A 358 32.21 -1.11 2.97
C PHE A 358 31.84 -1.98 4.18
N GLU A 359 32.59 -3.04 4.43
CA GLU A 359 32.45 -3.94 5.58
C GLU A 359 32.63 -3.21 6.91
N LYS A 360 33.73 -2.47 7.02
CA LYS A 360 34.02 -1.67 8.21
C LYS A 360 32.94 -0.61 8.40
N LEU A 361 32.47 -0.01 7.31
CA LEU A 361 31.41 0.98 7.38
C LEU A 361 30.11 0.42 7.97
N VAL A 362 29.66 -0.76 7.50
CA VAL A 362 28.46 -1.42 8.05
C VAL A 362 28.62 -1.76 9.52
N GLU A 363 29.79 -2.29 9.92
CA GLU A 363 30.10 -2.62 11.31
C GLU A 363 30.07 -1.38 12.23
N GLN A 364 30.73 -0.29 11.81
CA GLN A 364 30.83 0.95 12.59
C GLN A 364 29.50 1.70 12.71
N LEU A 365 28.64 1.60 11.69
CA LEU A 365 27.30 2.18 11.72
C LEU A 365 26.30 1.37 12.54
N GLN A 366 26.67 0.15 12.98
CA GLN A 366 25.79 -0.75 13.74
C GLN A 366 24.44 -0.98 13.04
N ILE A 367 24.45 -1.11 11.71
CA ILE A 367 23.23 -1.31 10.92
C ILE A 367 22.59 -2.64 11.31
N GLU A 368 21.27 -2.63 11.50
CA GLU A 368 20.51 -3.84 11.82
C GLU A 368 20.69 -4.89 10.71
N HIS A 369 21.13 -6.08 11.10
CA HIS A 369 21.33 -7.18 10.16
C HIS A 369 19.98 -7.83 9.81
N SER A 370 19.59 -7.73 8.54
CA SER A 370 18.43 -8.41 7.98
C SER A 370 18.87 -9.56 7.07
N LEU A 371 18.17 -10.70 7.14
CA LEU A 371 18.34 -11.79 6.18
C LEU A 371 17.49 -11.58 4.90
N SER A 372 16.64 -10.54 4.89
CA SER A 372 15.64 -10.29 3.85
C SER A 372 16.12 -9.31 2.76
N TYR A 373 17.13 -8.49 3.07
CA TYR A 373 17.65 -7.47 2.17
C TYR A 373 19.09 -7.07 2.50
N HIS A 374 19.79 -6.52 1.52
CA HIS A 374 21.16 -6.03 1.68
C HIS A 374 21.21 -4.75 2.55
N PRO A 375 22.21 -4.61 3.44
CA PRO A 375 22.34 -3.43 4.31
C PRO A 375 22.61 -2.15 3.53
N LEU A 376 22.09 -1.01 4.03
CA LEU A 376 22.22 0.35 3.51
C LEU A 376 21.54 0.65 2.16
N PHE A 377 21.57 -0.29 1.21
CA PHE A 377 20.93 -0.11 -0.10
C PHE A 377 20.49 -1.46 -0.66
N GLN A 378 19.46 -1.42 -1.50
CA GLN A 378 18.87 -2.61 -2.12
C GLN A 378 18.97 -2.60 -3.65
N VAL A 379 19.44 -1.49 -4.22
CA VAL A 379 19.64 -1.33 -5.66
C VAL A 379 21.06 -0.88 -5.95
N MET A 380 21.62 -1.40 -7.03
CA MET A 380 23.00 -1.14 -7.43
C MET A 380 23.06 -0.56 -8.85
N PHE A 381 23.96 0.39 -9.06
CA PHE A 381 24.25 0.98 -10.36
C PHE A 381 25.71 0.75 -10.73
N ILE A 382 25.94 0.25 -11.95
CA ILE A 382 27.29 -0.05 -12.47
C ILE A 382 27.38 0.52 -13.89
N LEU A 383 28.41 1.31 -14.16
CA LEU A 383 28.78 1.71 -15.52
C LEU A 383 30.14 1.09 -15.87
N GLN A 384 30.13 0.11 -16.76
CA GLN A 384 31.33 -0.58 -17.21
C GLN A 384 32.00 0.22 -18.33
N ASN A 385 33.12 0.84 -18.00
CA ASN A 385 33.90 1.69 -18.91
C ASN A 385 35.30 1.13 -19.20
N THR A 386 35.52 -0.17 -18.94
CA THR A 386 36.76 -0.83 -19.30
C THR A 386 36.73 -1.16 -20.79
N PRO A 387 37.72 -0.73 -21.60
CA PRO A 387 37.78 -1.08 -23.01
C PRO A 387 37.82 -2.61 -23.16
N SER A 388 36.86 -3.19 -23.87
CA SER A 388 37.01 -4.55 -24.39
C SER A 388 38.08 -4.50 -25.47
N GLN A 389 39.26 -5.08 -25.19
CA GLN A 389 40.24 -5.31 -26.23
C GLN A 389 39.79 -6.49 -27.08
N ASP A 390 39.97 -6.39 -28.40
CA ASP A 390 39.78 -7.53 -29.29
C ASP A 390 40.78 -8.64 -28.90
N LEU A 391 40.26 -9.70 -28.29
CA LEU A 391 41.09 -10.82 -27.85
C LEU A 391 41.61 -11.57 -29.07
N HIS A 392 42.90 -11.44 -29.35
CA HIS A 392 43.52 -12.08 -30.50
C HIS A 392 44.27 -13.35 -30.09
N LEU A 393 43.71 -14.50 -30.44
CA LEU A 393 44.37 -15.80 -30.32
C LEU A 393 44.80 -16.27 -31.72
N PRO A 394 46.10 -16.51 -32.00
CA PRO A 394 46.55 -16.92 -33.33
C PRO A 394 45.79 -18.12 -33.87
N GLY A 395 45.21 -17.98 -35.07
CA GLY A 395 44.42 -19.03 -35.73
C GLY A 395 42.98 -19.16 -35.26
N LEU A 396 42.49 -18.25 -34.40
CA LEU A 396 41.13 -18.29 -33.85
C LEU A 396 40.43 -16.93 -33.99
N SER A 397 39.15 -16.98 -34.36
CA SER A 397 38.20 -15.89 -34.16
C SER A 397 37.55 -16.04 -32.79
N VAL A 398 37.48 -14.95 -32.02
CA VAL A 398 36.98 -14.93 -30.65
C VAL A 398 35.78 -14.00 -30.56
N VAL A 399 34.66 -14.50 -30.03
CA VAL A 399 33.45 -13.69 -29.79
C VAL A 399 32.96 -13.93 -28.36
N PRO A 400 32.59 -12.90 -27.60
CA PRO A 400 31.94 -13.08 -26.30
C PRO A 400 30.66 -13.91 -26.42
N GLN A 401 30.52 -14.92 -25.56
CA GLN A 401 29.29 -15.71 -25.41
C GLN A 401 28.46 -15.12 -24.27
N GLU A 402 27.23 -14.72 -24.56
CA GLU A 402 26.30 -14.29 -23.51
C GLU A 402 25.94 -15.48 -22.60
N ILE A 403 25.89 -15.19 -21.30
CA ILE A 403 25.53 -16.13 -20.24
C ILE A 403 24.34 -15.52 -19.49
N ASP A 404 23.22 -16.23 -19.49
CA ASP A 404 22.10 -15.90 -18.62
C ASP A 404 22.47 -16.23 -17.17
N THR A 405 22.22 -15.32 -16.25
CA THR A 405 22.44 -15.56 -14.81
C THR A 405 21.10 -15.69 -14.12
N ASP A 406 20.87 -16.82 -13.45
CA ASP A 406 19.64 -17.12 -12.68
C ASP A 406 19.69 -16.61 -11.23
N LYS A 407 20.66 -15.74 -10.92
CA LYS A 407 20.86 -15.17 -9.58
C LYS A 407 20.72 -13.67 -9.60
N ALA A 408 20.40 -13.07 -8.45
CA ALA A 408 20.43 -11.64 -8.20
C ALA A 408 20.81 -11.36 -6.73
N ALA A 409 21.88 -10.57 -6.52
CA ALA A 409 22.38 -10.24 -5.18
C ALA A 409 21.60 -9.10 -4.52
N PHE A 410 20.99 -8.25 -5.34
CA PHE A 410 20.23 -7.07 -4.95
C PHE A 410 18.80 -7.21 -5.45
N ASP A 411 17.92 -6.31 -5.03
CA ASP A 411 16.57 -6.25 -5.58
C ASP A 411 16.62 -5.93 -7.07
N LEU A 412 17.45 -4.93 -7.42
CA LEU A 412 17.76 -4.51 -8.79
C LEU A 412 19.24 -4.15 -8.93
N THR A 413 19.89 -4.58 -10.01
CA THR A 413 21.17 -4.05 -10.48
C THR A 413 20.98 -3.51 -11.88
N LEU A 414 21.22 -2.20 -12.08
CA LEU A 414 21.30 -1.60 -13.40
C LEU A 414 22.77 -1.53 -13.82
N GLU A 415 23.11 -2.34 -14.82
CA GLU A 415 24.42 -2.34 -15.47
C GLU A 415 24.31 -1.62 -16.81
N MET A 416 25.25 -0.73 -17.09
CA MET A 416 25.35 0.03 -18.33
C MET A 416 26.73 -0.15 -18.93
N LEU A 417 26.81 -0.23 -20.25
CA LEU A 417 28.06 -0.42 -21.01
C LEU A 417 28.08 0.51 -22.22
N GLU A 418 29.15 1.29 -22.36
CA GLU A 418 29.41 2.05 -23.58
C GLU A 418 29.95 1.12 -24.68
N THR A 419 29.31 1.10 -25.85
CA THR A 419 29.75 0.35 -27.03
C THR A 419 29.96 1.28 -28.22
N PRO A 420 30.67 0.85 -29.28
CA PRO A 420 30.81 1.65 -30.50
C PRO A 420 29.47 2.03 -31.16
N THR A 421 28.40 1.28 -30.87
CA THR A 421 27.06 1.47 -31.46
C THR A 421 26.08 2.24 -30.55
N GLY A 422 26.51 2.64 -29.35
CA GLY A 422 25.67 3.29 -28.34
C GLY A 422 25.80 2.66 -26.97
N ILE A 423 24.94 3.07 -26.04
CA ILE A 423 24.93 2.54 -24.67
C ILE A 423 23.99 1.32 -24.60
N LYS A 424 24.50 0.20 -24.11
CA LYS A 424 23.71 -0.98 -23.75
C LYS A 424 23.44 -0.97 -22.25
N GLY A 425 22.29 -1.49 -21.85
CA GLY A 425 21.91 -1.65 -20.45
C GLY A 425 21.36 -3.04 -20.15
N LYS A 426 21.50 -3.47 -18.91
CA LYS A 426 20.90 -4.70 -18.38
C LYS A 426 20.37 -4.44 -16.98
N ILE A 427 19.12 -4.79 -16.73
CA ILE A 427 18.56 -4.85 -15.38
C ILE A 427 18.55 -6.30 -14.94
N GLN A 428 19.34 -6.61 -13.92
CA GLN A 428 19.25 -7.85 -13.17
C GLN A 428 18.31 -7.62 -11.98
N TYR A 429 17.40 -8.54 -11.72
CA TYR A 429 16.36 -8.35 -10.72
C TYR A 429 16.05 -9.63 -9.95
N ASN A 430 15.60 -9.47 -8.71
CA ASN A 430 15.18 -10.58 -7.86
C ASN A 430 13.76 -11.06 -8.24
N THR A 431 13.64 -12.31 -8.70
CA THR A 431 12.38 -12.90 -9.16
C THR A 431 11.41 -13.22 -8.02
N ASP A 432 11.86 -13.22 -6.77
CA ASP A 432 10.97 -13.31 -5.61
C ASP A 432 10.14 -12.02 -5.44
N LEU A 433 10.58 -10.91 -6.04
CA LEU A 433 9.97 -9.58 -5.87
C LEU A 433 9.27 -9.09 -7.14
N PHE A 434 9.90 -9.28 -8.30
CA PHE A 434 9.48 -8.67 -9.56
C PHE A 434 9.20 -9.69 -10.66
N ASP A 435 8.18 -9.39 -11.47
CA ASP A 435 7.90 -10.02 -12.74
C ASP A 435 8.70 -9.40 -13.88
N ALA A 436 9.02 -10.20 -14.90
CA ALA A 436 9.67 -9.72 -16.12
C ALA A 436 8.90 -8.58 -16.78
N ALA A 437 7.56 -8.62 -16.74
CA ALA A 437 6.71 -7.57 -17.29
C ALA A 437 6.86 -6.23 -16.55
N THR A 438 7.11 -6.26 -15.24
CA THR A 438 7.34 -5.06 -14.43
C THR A 438 8.69 -4.43 -14.78
N ILE A 439 9.73 -5.26 -14.94
CA ILE A 439 11.07 -4.80 -15.32
C ILE A 439 11.09 -4.27 -16.75
N ALA A 440 10.41 -4.92 -17.69
CA ALA A 440 10.25 -4.42 -19.06
C ALA A 440 9.65 -3.01 -19.07
N ARG A 441 8.61 -2.77 -18.26
CA ARG A 441 7.98 -1.46 -18.11
C ARG A 441 8.93 -0.43 -17.49
N MET A 442 9.70 -0.81 -16.46
CA MET A 442 10.73 0.07 -15.87
C MET A 442 11.80 0.48 -16.88
N ILE A 443 12.19 -0.43 -17.78
CA ILE A 443 13.15 -0.13 -18.87
C ILE A 443 12.57 0.89 -19.85
N GLU A 444 11.32 0.70 -20.30
CA GLU A 444 10.64 1.66 -21.18
C GLU A 444 10.51 3.04 -20.52
N HIS A 445 10.23 3.07 -19.21
CA HIS A 445 10.20 4.29 -18.43
C HIS A 445 11.56 4.95 -18.28
N LEU A 446 12.63 4.18 -18.06
CA LEU A 446 14.00 4.71 -18.04
C LEU A 446 14.37 5.32 -19.39
N GLN A 447 14.04 4.67 -20.50
CA GLN A 447 14.31 5.18 -21.84
C GLN A 447 13.55 6.49 -22.12
N THR A 448 12.27 6.55 -21.74
CA THR A 448 11.43 7.75 -21.87
C THR A 448 11.96 8.90 -21.01
N LEU A 449 12.37 8.59 -19.77
CA LEU A 449 12.95 9.55 -18.84
C LEU A 449 14.28 10.11 -19.37
N LEU A 450 15.19 9.25 -19.85
CA LEU A 450 16.46 9.69 -20.45
C LEU A 450 16.24 10.61 -21.65
N ALA A 451 15.26 10.30 -22.51
CA ALA A 451 14.90 11.16 -23.63
C ALA A 451 14.31 12.51 -23.18
N GLY A 452 13.46 12.50 -22.14
CA GLY A 452 12.92 13.72 -21.52
C GLY A 452 14.01 14.61 -20.90
N ILE A 453 14.96 13.99 -20.20
CA ILE A 453 16.10 14.66 -19.56
C ILE A 453 16.95 15.43 -20.58
N VAL A 454 17.34 14.79 -21.69
CA VAL A 454 18.19 15.45 -22.70
C VAL A 454 17.45 16.56 -23.43
N ALA A 455 16.12 16.46 -23.54
CA ALA A 455 15.29 17.47 -24.19
C ALA A 455 15.06 18.70 -23.29
N GLN A 456 14.84 18.50 -21.98
CA GLN A 456 14.48 19.56 -21.04
C GLN A 456 15.18 19.39 -19.67
N PRO A 457 16.51 19.55 -19.58
CA PRO A 457 17.24 19.32 -18.32
C PRO A 457 16.91 20.31 -17.19
N GLU A 458 16.30 21.46 -17.52
CA GLU A 458 15.81 22.46 -16.55
C GLU A 458 14.49 22.06 -15.89
N GLN A 459 13.80 21.05 -16.42
CA GLN A 459 12.51 20.65 -15.90
C GLN A 459 12.66 19.93 -14.56
N ASN A 460 11.73 20.18 -13.64
CA ASN A 460 11.68 19.51 -12.35
C ASN A 460 11.47 18.00 -12.49
N ILE A 461 12.22 17.23 -11.70
CA ILE A 461 12.28 15.76 -11.78
C ILE A 461 10.94 15.04 -11.63
N ALA A 462 10.01 15.60 -10.84
CA ALA A 462 8.67 15.04 -10.69
C ALA A 462 7.81 15.14 -11.96
N THR A 463 8.10 16.09 -12.85
CA THR A 463 7.28 16.38 -14.04
C THR A 463 7.91 15.91 -15.35
N LEU A 464 9.17 15.48 -15.31
CA LEU A 464 9.82 14.89 -16.48
C LEU A 464 9.00 13.71 -17.04
N PRO A 465 8.96 13.54 -18.37
CA PRO A 465 8.29 12.42 -19.00
C PRO A 465 8.82 11.09 -18.44
N LEU A 466 7.90 10.22 -18.03
CA LEU A 466 8.25 8.89 -17.50
C LEU A 466 7.47 7.80 -18.23
N LEU A 467 6.15 7.98 -18.36
CA LEU A 467 5.28 7.02 -19.00
C LEU A 467 5.47 7.03 -20.51
N THR A 468 5.39 5.86 -21.13
CA THR A 468 5.27 5.78 -22.59
C THR A 468 3.96 6.43 -23.05
N ALA A 469 3.92 6.90 -24.31
CA ALA A 469 2.70 7.49 -24.86
C ALA A 469 1.50 6.51 -24.83
N SER A 470 1.77 5.21 -24.98
CA SER A 470 0.75 4.16 -24.90
C SER A 470 0.21 3.99 -23.47
N GLU A 471 1.09 3.89 -22.48
CA GLU A 471 0.68 3.76 -21.07
C GLU A 471 -0.04 5.01 -20.58
N GLN A 472 0.43 6.21 -20.95
CA GLN A 472 -0.25 7.46 -20.63
C GLN A 472 -1.65 7.52 -21.25
N HIS A 473 -1.82 7.11 -22.51
CA HIS A 473 -3.12 7.04 -23.14
C HIS A 473 -4.04 6.01 -22.45
N GLN A 474 -3.50 4.86 -22.07
CA GLN A 474 -4.24 3.83 -21.36
C GLN A 474 -4.79 4.34 -20.02
N LEU A 475 -3.94 4.94 -19.19
CA LEU A 475 -4.28 5.46 -17.87
C LEU A 475 -5.23 6.66 -17.94
N LEU A 476 -4.98 7.61 -18.84
CA LEU A 476 -5.75 8.86 -18.89
C LEU A 476 -7.03 8.78 -19.71
N ARG A 477 -7.09 7.89 -20.71
CA ARG A 477 -8.20 7.79 -21.66
C ARG A 477 -8.85 6.41 -21.64
N GLN A 478 -8.13 5.35 -21.99
CA GLN A 478 -8.75 4.04 -22.24
C GLN A 478 -9.49 3.46 -21.02
N TRP A 479 -8.86 3.46 -19.84
CA TRP A 479 -9.51 2.97 -18.61
C TRP A 479 -10.54 3.93 -18.02
N ASN A 480 -10.60 5.16 -18.56
CA ASN A 480 -11.51 6.21 -18.16
C ASN A 480 -12.58 6.52 -19.21
N ASP A 481 -12.65 5.72 -20.28
CA ASP A 481 -13.70 5.78 -21.29
C ASP A 481 -14.96 5.06 -20.79
N THR A 482 -15.61 5.71 -19.82
CA THR A 482 -16.77 5.18 -19.10
C THR A 482 -18.06 5.91 -19.46
N GLN A 483 -18.04 6.74 -20.50
CA GLN A 483 -19.19 7.53 -20.90
C GLN A 483 -20.32 6.63 -21.39
N VAL A 484 -21.49 6.79 -20.78
CA VAL A 484 -22.71 6.05 -21.14
C VAL A 484 -23.88 7.02 -21.11
N ASP A 485 -24.75 6.94 -22.11
CA ASP A 485 -25.96 7.74 -22.19
C ASP A 485 -26.87 7.52 -20.98
N TYR A 486 -27.35 8.63 -20.42
CA TYR A 486 -28.33 8.68 -19.33
C TYR A 486 -29.22 9.93 -19.50
N PRO A 487 -30.40 10.00 -18.86
CA PRO A 487 -31.25 11.19 -18.90
C PRO A 487 -30.58 12.41 -18.23
N GLN A 488 -29.94 13.26 -19.03
CA GLN A 488 -29.13 14.39 -18.54
C GLN A 488 -29.96 15.62 -18.14
N ASP A 489 -31.22 15.68 -18.58
CA ASP A 489 -32.18 16.76 -18.37
C ASP A 489 -33.21 16.43 -17.28
N GLN A 490 -33.11 15.26 -16.65
CA GLN A 490 -34.08 14.78 -15.67
C GLN A 490 -33.51 14.73 -14.25
N CYS A 491 -34.28 15.27 -13.30
CA CYS A 491 -34.04 15.09 -11.88
C CYS A 491 -34.47 13.69 -11.43
N ILE A 492 -33.81 13.16 -10.40
CA ILE A 492 -34.00 11.76 -9.96
C ILE A 492 -35.45 11.38 -9.60
N HIS A 493 -36.25 12.33 -9.10
CA HIS A 493 -37.66 12.05 -8.78
C HIS A 493 -38.48 11.75 -10.06
N LEU A 494 -38.11 12.27 -11.22
CA LEU A 494 -38.78 11.98 -12.49
C LEU A 494 -38.57 10.52 -12.94
N LEU A 495 -37.41 9.92 -12.64
CA LEU A 495 -37.16 8.49 -12.90
C LEU A 495 -38.10 7.62 -12.04
N PHE A 496 -38.30 8.01 -10.78
CA PHE A 496 -39.31 7.38 -9.92
C PHE A 496 -40.72 7.55 -10.49
N GLU A 497 -41.11 8.74 -10.92
CA GLU A 497 -42.44 9.00 -11.49
C GLU A 497 -42.72 8.17 -12.75
N GLN A 498 -41.74 8.06 -13.65
CA GLN A 498 -41.84 7.17 -14.81
C GLN A 498 -42.00 5.70 -14.41
N GLN A 499 -41.34 5.27 -13.33
CA GLN A 499 -41.53 3.92 -12.81
C GLN A 499 -42.92 3.72 -12.19
N VAL A 500 -43.48 4.74 -11.53
CA VAL A 500 -44.86 4.72 -11.02
C VAL A 500 -45.85 4.51 -12.15
N GLU A 501 -45.65 5.15 -13.30
CA GLU A 501 -46.51 4.95 -14.48
C GLU A 501 -46.42 3.53 -15.04
N ARG A 502 -45.24 2.91 -14.98
CA ARG A 502 -45.00 1.54 -15.49
C ARG A 502 -45.60 0.46 -14.60
N THR A 503 -45.45 0.57 -13.28
CA THR A 503 -45.86 -0.46 -12.31
C THR A 503 -46.58 0.13 -11.10
N PRO A 504 -47.73 0.80 -11.28
CA PRO A 504 -48.36 1.59 -10.23
C PRO A 504 -48.82 0.76 -9.03
N ASP A 505 -49.29 -0.46 -9.28
CA ASP A 505 -49.90 -1.33 -8.26
C ASP A 505 -48.88 -2.30 -7.64
N ALA A 506 -47.62 -2.26 -8.06
CA ALA A 506 -46.53 -2.99 -7.42
C ALA A 506 -46.19 -2.37 -6.06
N VAL A 507 -45.76 -3.19 -5.10
CA VAL A 507 -45.36 -2.72 -3.76
C VAL A 507 -43.98 -2.05 -3.85
N ALA A 508 -43.93 -0.75 -3.59
CA ALA A 508 -42.71 0.05 -3.59
C ALA A 508 -41.94 -0.05 -2.26
N VAL A 509 -42.64 0.13 -1.14
CA VAL A 509 -42.02 0.17 0.19
C VAL A 509 -42.77 -0.76 1.13
N LEU A 510 -42.02 -1.55 1.90
CA LEU A 510 -42.51 -2.45 2.94
C LEU A 510 -41.90 -2.06 4.28
N PHE A 511 -42.72 -1.94 5.31
CA PHE A 511 -42.29 -1.77 6.70
C PHE A 511 -43.22 -2.57 7.62
N HIS A 512 -42.70 -3.66 8.21
CA HIS A 512 -43.50 -4.61 8.99
C HIS A 512 -44.72 -5.13 8.20
N ASN A 513 -45.92 -4.95 8.75
CA ASN A 513 -47.19 -5.35 8.14
C ASN A 513 -47.81 -4.26 7.26
N GLN A 514 -47.13 -3.12 7.10
CA GLN A 514 -47.57 -2.00 6.28
C GLN A 514 -46.78 -1.95 4.98
N GLN A 515 -47.47 -1.58 3.90
CA GLN A 515 -46.88 -1.45 2.58
C GLN A 515 -47.52 -0.29 1.83
N LEU A 516 -46.74 0.32 0.93
CA LEU A 516 -47.24 1.27 -0.05
C LEU A 516 -46.92 0.76 -1.44
N THR A 517 -47.92 0.80 -2.32
CA THR A 517 -47.70 0.66 -3.75
C THR A 517 -46.97 1.88 -4.32
N TYR A 518 -46.39 1.74 -5.52
CA TYR A 518 -45.78 2.87 -6.23
C TYR A 518 -46.76 4.04 -6.38
N ARG A 519 -48.02 3.75 -6.71
CA ARG A 519 -49.10 4.75 -6.82
C ARG A 519 -49.34 5.46 -5.49
N GLU A 520 -49.57 4.71 -4.41
CA GLU A 520 -49.85 5.29 -3.09
C GLU A 520 -48.69 6.10 -2.55
N LEU A 521 -47.45 5.62 -2.72
CA LEU A 521 -46.24 6.34 -2.34
C LEU A 521 -46.14 7.67 -3.10
N ASN A 522 -46.35 7.64 -4.43
CA ASN A 522 -46.30 8.84 -5.26
C ASN A 522 -47.38 9.85 -4.87
N GLN A 523 -48.62 9.39 -4.65
CA GLN A 523 -49.73 10.26 -4.24
C GLN A 523 -49.44 10.94 -2.90
N ARG A 524 -48.99 10.19 -1.88
CA ARG A 524 -48.64 10.77 -0.57
C ARG A 524 -47.48 11.76 -0.68
N ALA A 525 -46.44 11.41 -1.45
CA ALA A 525 -45.31 12.31 -1.69
C ALA A 525 -45.74 13.59 -2.43
N ASN A 526 -46.67 13.50 -3.38
CA ASN A 526 -47.21 14.66 -4.09
C ASN A 526 -48.00 15.59 -3.17
N GLN A 527 -48.86 15.06 -2.31
CA GLN A 527 -49.62 15.85 -1.34
C GLN A 527 -48.70 16.62 -0.40
N LEU A 528 -47.69 15.94 0.15
CA LEU A 528 -46.68 16.58 0.99
C LEU A 528 -45.84 17.58 0.19
N ALA A 529 -45.51 17.31 -1.07
CA ALA A 529 -44.76 18.24 -1.90
C ALA A 529 -45.53 19.55 -2.18
N HIS A 530 -46.83 19.48 -2.50
CA HIS A 530 -47.68 20.66 -2.64
C HIS A 530 -47.77 21.46 -1.34
N TYR A 531 -47.89 20.76 -0.20
CA TYR A 531 -47.87 21.42 1.10
C TYR A 531 -46.54 22.13 1.36
N LEU A 532 -45.40 21.48 1.08
CA LEU A 532 -44.07 22.08 1.19
C LEU A 532 -43.92 23.30 0.26
N GLN A 533 -44.45 23.25 -0.97
CA GLN A 533 -44.45 24.40 -1.88
C GLN A 533 -45.27 25.57 -1.32
N SER A 534 -46.39 25.31 -0.64
CA SER A 534 -47.17 26.34 0.04
C SER A 534 -46.40 27.06 1.15
N LEU A 535 -45.39 26.39 1.72
CA LEU A 535 -44.44 26.93 2.71
C LEU A 535 -43.20 27.56 2.08
N GLY A 536 -43.13 27.64 0.74
CA GLY A 536 -42.04 28.28 0.00
C GLY A 536 -40.89 27.35 -0.39
N VAL A 537 -41.01 26.03 -0.18
CA VAL A 537 -39.98 25.07 -0.63
C VAL A 537 -39.89 25.06 -2.16
N GLY A 538 -38.66 25.24 -2.67
CA GLY A 538 -38.33 25.25 -4.09
C GLY A 538 -36.83 25.02 -4.31
N PRO A 539 -36.31 25.29 -5.52
CA PRO A 539 -34.90 25.06 -5.87
C PRO A 539 -33.92 25.65 -4.85
N GLU A 540 -32.92 24.85 -4.44
CA GLU A 540 -31.86 25.21 -3.47
C GLU A 540 -32.30 25.35 -2.00
N LEU A 541 -33.60 25.29 -1.69
CA LEU A 541 -34.07 25.37 -0.31
C LEU A 541 -33.83 24.04 0.43
N LEU A 542 -33.27 24.14 1.63
CA LEU A 542 -32.90 22.99 2.46
C LEU A 542 -34.02 22.64 3.45
N VAL A 543 -34.49 21.39 3.40
CA VAL A 543 -35.51 20.85 4.29
C VAL A 543 -34.87 19.81 5.21
N GLY A 544 -34.94 20.02 6.52
CA GLY A 544 -34.49 19.01 7.49
C GLY A 544 -35.42 17.81 7.49
N ILE A 545 -34.87 16.60 7.63
CA ILE A 545 -35.67 15.39 7.87
C ILE A 545 -35.11 14.69 9.10
N CYS A 546 -35.83 14.76 10.22
CA CYS A 546 -35.50 14.10 11.48
C CYS A 546 -36.60 13.11 11.87
N VAL A 547 -36.51 11.88 11.38
CA VAL A 547 -37.53 10.84 11.56
C VAL A 547 -36.91 9.50 11.91
N GLU A 548 -37.68 8.63 12.56
CA GLU A 548 -37.35 7.20 12.64
C GLU A 548 -37.73 6.48 11.34
N ARG A 549 -37.14 5.29 11.14
CA ARG A 549 -37.41 4.43 9.99
C ARG A 549 -38.89 4.07 9.92
N SER A 550 -39.53 4.49 8.83
CA SER A 550 -40.97 4.43 8.64
C SER A 550 -41.33 4.61 7.16
N LEU A 551 -42.59 4.41 6.79
CA LEU A 551 -43.05 4.71 5.42
C LEU A 551 -42.95 6.22 5.13
N GLU A 552 -43.23 7.02 6.16
CA GLU A 552 -43.21 8.48 6.16
C GLU A 552 -41.81 9.03 5.83
N MET A 553 -40.74 8.33 6.24
CA MET A 553 -39.37 8.68 5.87
C MET A 553 -39.18 8.74 4.34
N VAL A 554 -39.66 7.72 3.62
CA VAL A 554 -39.52 7.66 2.15
C VAL A 554 -40.46 8.68 1.48
N VAL A 555 -41.66 8.86 2.03
CA VAL A 555 -42.61 9.90 1.59
C VAL A 555 -41.96 11.29 1.71
N GLY A 556 -41.33 11.61 2.84
CA GLY A 556 -40.67 12.88 3.10
C GLY A 556 -39.51 13.14 2.14
N MET A 557 -38.64 12.14 1.92
CA MET A 557 -37.53 12.24 0.97
C MET A 557 -38.03 12.58 -0.45
N LEU A 558 -39.00 11.82 -0.96
CA LEU A 558 -39.57 12.05 -2.29
C LEU A 558 -40.30 13.38 -2.38
N ALA A 559 -41.06 13.76 -1.35
CA ALA A 559 -41.81 15.01 -1.32
C ALA A 559 -40.91 16.25 -1.39
N VAL A 560 -39.78 16.24 -0.67
CA VAL A 560 -38.80 17.35 -0.74
C VAL A 560 -38.24 17.48 -2.16
N LEU A 561 -37.82 16.36 -2.76
CA LEU A 561 -37.29 16.37 -4.13
C LEU A 561 -38.33 16.82 -5.16
N LYS A 562 -39.60 16.41 -4.99
CA LYS A 562 -40.74 16.79 -5.85
C LYS A 562 -41.15 18.25 -5.69
N ALA A 563 -41.09 18.78 -4.47
CA ALA A 563 -41.29 20.21 -4.24
C ALA A 563 -40.20 21.05 -4.92
N GLY A 564 -39.01 20.46 -5.14
CA GLY A 564 -37.83 21.07 -5.76
C GLY A 564 -36.75 21.45 -4.77
N GLY A 565 -36.92 21.15 -3.48
CA GLY A 565 -35.92 21.38 -2.45
C GLY A 565 -34.90 20.24 -2.34
N ALA A 566 -33.94 20.42 -1.45
CA ALA A 566 -32.96 19.40 -1.09
C ALA A 566 -33.10 19.03 0.39
N TYR A 567 -33.01 17.73 0.71
CA TYR A 567 -33.15 17.30 2.10
C TYR A 567 -31.82 17.22 2.84
N VAL A 568 -31.88 17.49 4.15
CA VAL A 568 -30.78 17.33 5.09
C VAL A 568 -31.21 16.30 6.14
N PRO A 569 -30.73 15.05 6.08
CA PRO A 569 -31.11 14.03 7.04
C PRO A 569 -30.44 14.28 8.39
N LEU A 570 -31.24 14.20 9.44
CA LEU A 570 -30.86 14.39 10.84
C LEU A 570 -31.17 13.09 11.57
N ASP A 571 -30.13 12.38 12.05
CA ASP A 571 -30.35 11.15 12.82
C ASP A 571 -30.82 11.53 14.24
N PRO A 572 -32.04 11.13 14.66
CA PRO A 572 -32.54 11.48 15.99
C PRO A 572 -31.71 10.89 17.14
N ALA A 573 -30.83 9.91 16.85
CA ALA A 573 -29.89 9.37 17.83
C ALA A 573 -28.62 10.22 18.02
N TYR A 574 -28.44 11.32 17.27
CA TYR A 574 -27.31 12.23 17.46
C TYR A 574 -27.51 13.13 18.70
N PRO A 575 -26.43 13.54 19.37
CA PRO A 575 -26.52 14.50 20.46
C PRO A 575 -27.14 15.82 20.01
N GLN A 576 -27.87 16.48 20.91
CA GLN A 576 -28.57 17.75 20.62
C GLN A 576 -27.62 18.83 20.09
N GLU A 577 -26.39 18.93 20.62
CA GLU A 577 -25.40 19.91 20.15
C GLU A 577 -25.02 19.68 18.68
N ARG A 578 -24.89 18.42 18.27
CA ARG A 578 -24.59 18.06 16.88
C ARG A 578 -25.76 18.37 15.96
N LEU A 579 -26.99 18.06 16.38
CA LEU A 579 -28.20 18.42 15.65
C LEU A 579 -28.31 19.93 15.51
N ALA A 580 -28.10 20.69 16.60
CA ALA A 580 -28.15 22.15 16.60
C ALA A 580 -27.13 22.75 15.63
N PHE A 581 -25.90 22.22 15.62
CA PHE A 581 -24.88 22.62 14.64
C PHE A 581 -25.32 22.37 13.20
N MET A 582 -25.80 21.17 12.88
CA MET A 582 -26.23 20.82 11.52
C MET A 582 -27.40 21.70 11.06
N MET A 583 -28.40 21.93 11.93
CA MET A 583 -29.56 22.77 11.63
C MET A 583 -29.16 24.24 11.42
N SER A 584 -28.22 24.74 12.23
CA SER A 584 -27.71 26.11 12.13
C SER A 584 -26.86 26.33 10.88
N ASP A 585 -25.94 25.40 10.58
CA ASP A 585 -25.06 25.47 9.41
C ASP A 585 -25.87 25.34 8.10
N ALA A 586 -26.89 24.47 8.08
CA ALA A 586 -27.83 24.34 6.97
C ALA A 586 -28.92 25.43 6.92
N GLN A 587 -29.03 26.30 7.94
CA GLN A 587 -30.02 27.37 8.02
C GLN A 587 -31.45 26.89 7.70
N LEU A 588 -31.87 25.78 8.31
CA LEU A 588 -33.12 25.11 7.97
C LEU A 588 -34.35 25.98 8.28
N GLN A 589 -35.24 26.12 7.31
CA GLN A 589 -36.51 26.86 7.45
C GLN A 589 -37.70 25.92 7.66
N VAL A 590 -37.62 24.68 7.15
CA VAL A 590 -38.64 23.66 7.26
C VAL A 590 -38.00 22.37 7.78
N LEU A 591 -38.70 21.69 8.70
CA LEU A 591 -38.26 20.45 9.31
C LEU A 591 -39.38 19.41 9.27
N LEU A 592 -39.16 18.31 8.58
CA LEU A 592 -40.02 17.13 8.65
C LEU A 592 -39.60 16.27 9.84
N THR A 593 -40.53 15.95 10.72
CA THR A 593 -40.27 15.13 11.91
C THR A 593 -41.48 14.28 12.31
N GLN A 594 -41.44 13.71 13.52
CA GLN A 594 -42.54 12.97 14.14
C GLN A 594 -42.85 13.61 15.50
N GLN A 595 -44.11 13.54 15.93
CA GLN A 595 -44.57 14.19 17.16
C GLN A 595 -43.71 13.79 18.39
N GLN A 596 -43.33 12.52 18.48
CA GLN A 596 -42.52 12.00 19.58
C GLN A 596 -41.08 12.53 19.60
N LEU A 597 -40.55 13.01 18.47
CA LEU A 597 -39.16 13.46 18.33
C LEU A 597 -39.00 14.96 18.62
N LEU A 598 -40.09 15.72 18.71
CA LEU A 598 -40.07 17.15 19.04
C LEU A 598 -39.37 17.45 20.37
N THR A 599 -39.43 16.52 21.33
CA THR A 599 -38.78 16.66 22.64
C THR A 599 -37.27 16.40 22.60
N VAL A 600 -36.79 15.71 21.56
CA VAL A 600 -35.37 15.35 21.36
C VAL A 600 -34.65 16.43 20.55
N LEU A 601 -35.38 17.16 19.70
CA LEU A 601 -34.83 18.23 18.89
C LEU A 601 -34.33 19.42 19.74
N PRO A 602 -33.21 20.06 19.35
CA PRO A 602 -32.77 21.30 20.00
C PRO A 602 -33.72 22.45 19.68
N GLU A 603 -33.66 23.55 20.44
CA GLU A 603 -34.41 24.76 20.09
C GLU A 603 -34.05 25.24 18.67
N HIS A 604 -35.06 25.49 17.84
CA HIS A 604 -34.89 25.85 16.44
C HIS A 604 -35.97 26.81 15.95
N GLN A 605 -35.69 27.52 14.85
CA GLN A 605 -36.62 28.44 14.20
C GLN A 605 -37.35 27.82 12.99
N ALA A 606 -37.00 26.59 12.61
CA ALA A 606 -37.63 25.89 11.50
C ALA A 606 -39.11 25.58 11.79
N THR A 607 -39.96 25.67 10.77
CA THR A 607 -41.35 25.21 10.83
C THR A 607 -41.34 23.68 10.87
N ALA A 608 -41.67 23.10 12.02
CA ALA A 608 -41.75 21.65 12.19
C ALA A 608 -43.09 21.10 11.67
N ILE A 609 -43.01 20.05 10.87
CA ILE A 609 -44.15 19.31 10.31
C ILE A 609 -44.04 17.86 10.77
N CYS A 610 -44.99 17.42 11.57
CA CYS A 610 -45.05 16.06 12.10
C CYS A 610 -45.76 15.14 11.11
N LEU A 611 -45.01 14.26 10.43
CA LEU A 611 -45.54 13.40 9.38
C LEU A 611 -46.57 12.38 9.88
N ASP A 612 -46.58 12.09 11.19
CA ASP A 612 -47.49 11.18 11.87
C ASP A 612 -48.79 11.83 12.37
N THR A 613 -48.80 13.14 12.64
CA THR A 613 -49.96 13.85 13.21
C THR A 613 -50.55 14.94 12.31
N ASP A 614 -49.76 15.59 11.46
CA ASP A 614 -50.21 16.70 10.60
C ASP A 614 -50.85 16.22 9.28
N TRP A 615 -50.97 14.90 9.09
CA TRP A 615 -51.50 14.33 7.85
C TRP A 615 -52.95 14.74 7.54
N GLY A 616 -53.70 15.14 8.58
CA GLY A 616 -55.04 15.72 8.41
C GLY A 616 -55.04 16.90 7.45
N GLU A 617 -54.12 17.85 7.62
CA GLU A 617 -53.98 19.03 6.74
C GLU A 617 -53.35 18.64 5.39
N ILE A 618 -52.26 17.86 5.42
CA ILE A 618 -51.51 17.46 4.21
C ILE A 618 -52.40 16.72 3.21
N SER A 619 -53.32 15.89 3.68
CA SER A 619 -54.20 15.08 2.83
C SER A 619 -55.20 15.88 1.98
N HIS A 620 -55.41 17.17 2.28
CA HIS A 620 -56.27 18.05 1.48
C HIS A 620 -55.59 18.58 0.21
N TYR A 621 -54.26 18.48 0.12
CA TYR A 621 -53.52 18.92 -1.06
C TYR A 621 -53.69 17.92 -2.23
N PRO A 622 -53.46 18.37 -3.48
CA PRO A 622 -53.62 17.52 -4.66
C PRO A 622 -52.71 16.29 -4.66
N GLN A 623 -53.22 15.18 -5.19
CA GLN A 623 -52.44 13.94 -5.39
C GLN A 623 -51.67 13.92 -6.73
N SER A 624 -51.94 14.87 -7.62
CA SER A 624 -51.25 15.03 -8.91
C SER A 624 -49.82 15.52 -8.72
N GLN A 625 -48.94 15.24 -9.70
CA GLN A 625 -47.55 15.71 -9.65
C GLN A 625 -47.49 17.23 -9.43
N PRO A 626 -46.65 17.74 -8.52
CA PRO A 626 -46.41 19.16 -8.37
C PRO A 626 -45.64 19.72 -9.57
N VAL A 627 -45.86 21.00 -9.88
CA VAL A 627 -45.03 21.71 -10.87
C VAL A 627 -43.84 22.30 -10.12
N SER A 628 -42.63 21.91 -10.51
CA SER A 628 -41.38 22.42 -9.94
C SER A 628 -40.45 22.96 -11.02
N SER A 629 -39.70 24.02 -10.71
CA SER A 629 -38.70 24.59 -11.60
C SER A 629 -37.29 24.02 -11.37
N VAL A 630 -37.16 22.99 -10.53
CA VAL A 630 -35.88 22.33 -10.20
C VAL A 630 -35.20 21.78 -11.45
N GLN A 631 -33.88 21.93 -11.50
CA GLN A 631 -33.00 21.53 -12.59
C GLN A 631 -31.98 20.50 -12.11
N VAL A 632 -31.36 19.77 -13.03
CA VAL A 632 -30.40 18.70 -12.70
C VAL A 632 -29.18 19.17 -11.90
N ASN A 633 -28.79 20.44 -12.05
CA ASN A 633 -27.66 21.02 -11.33
C ASN A 633 -28.05 21.50 -9.92
N ASN A 634 -29.34 21.54 -9.57
CA ASN A 634 -29.78 21.87 -8.22
C ASN A 634 -29.45 20.75 -7.23
N LEU A 635 -29.38 21.13 -5.96
CA LEU A 635 -29.13 20.19 -4.87
C LEU A 635 -30.28 19.17 -4.77
N ALA A 636 -29.92 17.91 -4.53
CA ALA A 636 -30.85 16.85 -4.16
C ALA A 636 -30.81 16.60 -2.65
N TYR A 637 -29.60 16.58 -2.07
CA TYR A 637 -29.42 16.40 -0.64
C TYR A 637 -28.08 16.94 -0.14
N ILE A 638 -27.99 17.08 1.19
CA ILE A 638 -26.73 17.34 1.90
C ILE A 638 -26.51 16.25 2.95
N ILE A 639 -25.43 15.49 2.83
CA ILE A 639 -24.98 14.56 3.88
C ILE A 639 -23.83 15.19 4.65
N TYR A 640 -23.97 15.26 5.97
CA TYR A 640 -22.88 15.69 6.84
C TYR A 640 -21.92 14.53 7.12
N THR A 641 -20.64 14.75 6.87
CA THR A 641 -19.56 13.82 7.24
C THR A 641 -18.68 14.43 8.33
N SER A 642 -17.84 13.60 8.98
CA SER A 642 -16.79 14.08 9.88
C SER A 642 -15.81 15.01 9.15
N GLY A 643 -15.22 15.96 9.87
CA GLY A 643 -14.34 16.99 9.30
C GLY A 643 -13.01 17.09 10.03
N SER A 644 -11.91 17.21 9.28
CA SER A 644 -10.54 17.30 9.81
C SER A 644 -10.30 18.53 10.70
N THR A 645 -11.10 19.59 10.56
CA THR A 645 -11.06 20.79 11.41
C THR A 645 -11.85 20.64 12.71
N GLY A 646 -12.36 19.44 13.01
CA GLY A 646 -13.15 19.12 14.19
C GLY A 646 -14.60 19.58 14.20
N LYS A 647 -15.15 19.98 13.04
CA LYS A 647 -16.59 20.22 12.86
C LYS A 647 -17.12 19.40 11.68
N PRO A 648 -18.35 18.88 11.73
CA PRO A 648 -18.98 18.21 10.59
C PRO A 648 -19.02 19.10 9.35
N LYS A 649 -18.93 18.50 8.16
CA LYS A 649 -18.98 19.18 6.86
C LYS A 649 -20.13 18.63 6.01
N GLY A 650 -21.00 19.50 5.50
CA GLY A 650 -22.10 19.11 4.61
C GLY A 650 -21.64 18.96 3.16
N VAL A 651 -21.81 17.78 2.57
CA VAL A 651 -21.48 17.51 1.16
C VAL A 651 -22.67 17.83 0.26
N LEU A 652 -22.48 18.73 -0.70
CA LEU A 652 -23.53 19.25 -1.58
C LEU A 652 -23.74 18.36 -2.81
N VAL A 653 -24.68 17.43 -2.78
CA VAL A 653 -24.96 16.52 -3.91
C VAL A 653 -26.10 17.04 -4.77
N THR A 654 -25.94 16.95 -6.09
CA THR A 654 -26.91 17.43 -7.08
C THR A 654 -27.67 16.27 -7.72
N HIS A 655 -28.79 16.57 -8.37
CA HIS A 655 -29.56 15.56 -9.11
C HIS A 655 -28.77 14.88 -10.23
N LYS A 656 -27.89 15.62 -10.90
CA LYS A 656 -27.15 15.17 -12.09
C LYS A 656 -26.41 13.84 -11.90
N GLY A 657 -25.75 13.66 -10.76
CA GLY A 657 -25.00 12.43 -10.45
C GLY A 657 -25.88 11.21 -10.14
N LEU A 658 -27.09 11.45 -9.60
CA LEU A 658 -27.94 10.37 -9.07
C LEU A 658 -28.56 9.51 -10.16
N CYS A 659 -28.98 10.10 -11.28
CA CYS A 659 -29.55 9.35 -12.40
C CYS A 659 -28.52 8.38 -12.99
N SER A 660 -27.28 8.85 -13.20
CA SER A 660 -26.18 8.00 -13.67
C SER A 660 -25.85 6.88 -12.68
N LEU A 661 -25.76 7.20 -11.39
CA LEU A 661 -25.51 6.21 -10.33
C LEU A 661 -26.59 5.12 -10.31
N ALA A 662 -27.86 5.52 -10.33
CA ALA A 662 -28.99 4.59 -10.29
C ALA A 662 -28.89 3.58 -11.43
N LEU A 663 -28.76 4.05 -12.67
CA LEU A 663 -28.66 3.19 -13.85
C LEU A 663 -27.42 2.27 -13.80
N ALA A 664 -26.27 2.79 -13.34
CA ALA A 664 -25.05 2.00 -13.18
C ALA A 664 -25.23 0.86 -12.18
N GLN A 665 -25.80 1.13 -11.00
CA GLN A 665 -26.04 0.14 -9.96
C GLN A 665 -27.08 -0.91 -10.37
N ILE A 666 -28.21 -0.46 -10.93
CA ILE A 666 -29.27 -1.34 -11.42
C ILE A 666 -28.72 -2.36 -12.42
N LYS A 667 -27.93 -1.87 -13.39
CA LYS A 667 -27.31 -2.73 -14.40
C LYS A 667 -26.26 -3.66 -13.79
N LYS A 668 -25.36 -3.14 -12.94
CA LYS A 668 -24.24 -3.92 -12.40
C LYS A 668 -24.71 -5.04 -11.47
N PHE A 669 -25.68 -4.75 -10.61
CA PHE A 669 -26.20 -5.67 -9.62
C PHE A 669 -27.39 -6.49 -10.12
N ASP A 670 -27.82 -6.30 -11.37
CA ASP A 670 -28.95 -7.02 -11.98
C ASP A 670 -30.25 -6.87 -11.17
N VAL A 671 -30.59 -5.62 -10.83
CA VAL A 671 -31.79 -5.32 -10.06
C VAL A 671 -33.03 -5.43 -10.96
N GLN A 672 -33.94 -6.31 -10.58
CA GLN A 672 -35.17 -6.62 -11.33
C GLN A 672 -36.41 -6.14 -10.56
N PRO A 673 -37.59 -5.98 -11.21
CA PRO A 673 -38.83 -5.62 -10.50
C PRO A 673 -39.22 -6.60 -9.37
N SER A 674 -38.78 -7.86 -9.43
CA SER A 674 -38.99 -8.86 -8.38
C SER A 674 -38.01 -8.73 -7.21
N SER A 675 -36.97 -7.89 -7.35
CA SER A 675 -35.95 -7.70 -6.32
C SER A 675 -36.55 -7.06 -5.07
N ARG A 676 -35.99 -7.49 -3.93
CA ARG A 676 -36.23 -6.97 -2.59
C ARG A 676 -34.92 -6.45 -2.05
N ILE A 677 -34.83 -5.14 -1.86
CA ILE A 677 -33.65 -4.42 -1.43
C ILE A 677 -33.82 -4.08 0.04
N LEU A 678 -32.89 -4.50 0.89
CA LEU A 678 -32.92 -4.12 2.31
C LEU A 678 -32.29 -2.73 2.49
N GLN A 679 -33.05 -1.78 3.05
CA GLN A 679 -32.49 -0.51 3.48
C GLN A 679 -31.69 -0.73 4.78
N PHE A 680 -30.38 -0.95 4.68
CA PHE A 680 -29.56 -1.26 5.85
C PHE A 680 -28.94 -0.01 6.48
N ALA A 681 -28.30 0.85 5.67
CA ALA A 681 -27.60 2.02 6.18
C ALA A 681 -28.57 3.02 6.85
N SER A 682 -28.08 3.78 7.84
CA SER A 682 -28.85 4.93 8.34
C SER A 682 -29.05 5.93 7.21
N PHE A 683 -30.23 6.57 7.14
CA PHE A 683 -30.57 7.51 6.08
C PHE A 683 -29.72 8.80 6.12
N SER A 684 -29.00 9.02 7.24
CA SER A 684 -27.96 10.05 7.37
C SER A 684 -26.61 9.66 6.77
N PHE A 685 -26.50 8.46 6.18
CA PHE A 685 -25.38 8.03 5.36
C PHE A 685 -25.81 7.91 3.91
N ASP A 686 -24.97 8.38 3.01
CA ASP A 686 -25.19 8.37 1.56
C ASP A 686 -25.38 6.97 0.96
N ALA A 687 -24.79 5.93 1.58
CA ALA A 687 -25.03 4.53 1.21
C ALA A 687 -26.52 4.15 1.23
N SER A 688 -27.34 4.78 2.09
CA SER A 688 -28.78 4.56 2.10
C SER A 688 -29.46 4.97 0.80
N ILE A 689 -28.91 5.96 0.10
CA ILE A 689 -29.46 6.48 -1.14
C ILE A 689 -29.34 5.43 -2.24
N ALA A 690 -28.24 4.66 -2.29
CA ALA A 690 -28.11 3.55 -3.24
C ALA A 690 -29.25 2.53 -3.10
N ASP A 691 -29.64 2.16 -1.87
CA ASP A 691 -30.74 1.22 -1.63
C ASP A 691 -32.07 1.78 -2.20
N VAL A 692 -32.35 3.06 -1.95
CA VAL A 692 -33.55 3.75 -2.44
C VAL A 692 -33.56 3.82 -3.97
N LEU A 693 -32.44 4.20 -4.60
CA LEU A 693 -32.33 4.34 -6.04
C LEU A 693 -32.47 2.99 -6.75
N MET A 694 -31.80 1.94 -6.26
CA MET A 694 -31.93 0.59 -6.80
C MET A 694 -33.38 0.11 -6.76
N ALA A 695 -34.09 0.34 -5.64
CA ALA A 695 -35.46 -0.10 -5.49
C ALA A 695 -36.43 0.71 -6.36
N LEU A 696 -36.49 2.03 -6.12
CA LEU A 696 -37.57 2.88 -6.61
C LEU A 696 -37.46 3.25 -8.10
N CYS A 697 -36.29 3.09 -8.72
CA CYS A 697 -36.11 3.33 -10.16
C CYS A 697 -36.31 2.08 -11.03
N THR A 698 -36.63 0.91 -10.45
CA THR A 698 -36.73 -0.37 -11.19
C THR A 698 -38.06 -1.10 -11.04
N GLY A 699 -38.95 -0.63 -10.16
CA GLY A 699 -40.17 -1.36 -9.80
C GLY A 699 -39.94 -2.41 -8.70
N ALA A 700 -38.71 -2.53 -8.21
CA ALA A 700 -38.35 -3.37 -7.08
C ALA A 700 -38.94 -2.86 -5.76
N ARG A 701 -38.82 -3.66 -4.71
CA ARG A 701 -39.33 -3.35 -3.37
C ARG A 701 -38.21 -2.90 -2.44
N LEU A 702 -38.37 -1.74 -1.82
CA LEU A 702 -37.56 -1.26 -0.71
C LEU A 702 -38.12 -1.81 0.61
N CYS A 703 -37.33 -2.62 1.31
CA CYS A 703 -37.70 -3.22 2.58
C CYS A 703 -37.04 -2.44 3.73
N LEU A 704 -37.87 -1.84 4.58
CA LEU A 704 -37.46 -1.12 5.77
C LEU A 704 -37.67 -2.01 7.00
N ALA A 705 -36.72 -1.99 7.93
CA ALA A 705 -36.85 -2.65 9.22
C ALA A 705 -36.41 -1.71 10.34
N LYS A 706 -36.91 -1.96 11.56
CA LYS A 706 -36.53 -1.23 12.78
C LYS A 706 -35.04 -1.42 13.07
N LYS A 707 -34.42 -0.43 13.73
CA LYS A 707 -32.97 -0.43 13.99
C LYS A 707 -32.54 -1.63 14.83
N GLU A 708 -33.39 -2.07 15.75
CA GLU A 708 -33.14 -3.18 16.67
C GLU A 708 -32.99 -4.51 15.96
N VAL A 709 -33.71 -4.74 14.85
CA VAL A 709 -33.65 -6.01 14.11
C VAL A 709 -32.63 -5.99 12.96
N LEU A 710 -31.99 -4.84 12.73
CA LEU A 710 -30.91 -4.68 11.77
C LEU A 710 -29.52 -4.83 12.40
N LEU A 711 -29.45 -5.19 13.67
CA LEU A 711 -28.18 -5.47 14.34
C LEU A 711 -27.50 -6.66 13.66
N PRO A 712 -26.22 -6.53 13.23
CA PRO A 712 -25.50 -7.62 12.58
C PRO A 712 -25.46 -8.88 13.44
N GLY A 713 -25.75 -10.03 12.85
CA GLY A 713 -25.86 -11.31 13.55
C GLY A 713 -27.16 -12.04 13.24
N ALA A 714 -27.72 -12.73 14.24
CA ALA A 714 -28.93 -13.54 14.09
C ALA A 714 -30.17 -12.69 13.73
N ASP A 715 -30.33 -11.51 14.32
CA ASP A 715 -31.50 -10.64 14.10
C ASP A 715 -31.56 -10.12 12.65
N LEU A 716 -30.42 -9.65 12.11
CA LEU A 716 -30.32 -9.26 10.69
C LEU A 716 -30.56 -10.46 9.76
N MET A 717 -30.05 -11.65 10.12
CA MET A 717 -30.25 -12.86 9.34
C MET A 717 -31.72 -13.27 9.27
N GLN A 718 -32.42 -13.20 10.40
CA GLN A 718 -33.85 -13.44 10.48
C GLN A 718 -34.62 -12.44 9.62
N THR A 719 -34.29 -11.14 9.72
CA THR A 719 -34.89 -10.09 8.90
C THR A 719 -34.71 -10.35 7.40
N ILE A 720 -33.50 -10.75 6.98
CA ILE A 720 -33.21 -11.09 5.57
C ILE A 720 -34.09 -12.25 5.09
N ASN A 721 -34.27 -13.27 5.92
CA ASN A 721 -35.11 -14.43 5.59
C ASN A 721 -36.60 -14.09 5.57
N GLU A 722 -37.11 -13.42 6.60
CA GLU A 722 -38.52 -13.03 6.73
C GLU A 722 -38.98 -12.14 5.59
N TYR A 723 -38.16 -11.14 5.22
CA TYR A 723 -38.49 -10.22 4.15
C TYR A 723 -38.12 -10.74 2.77
N GLN A 724 -37.52 -11.94 2.69
CA GLN A 724 -37.03 -12.57 1.47
C GLN A 724 -36.09 -11.65 0.68
N ILE A 725 -35.16 -11.01 1.39
CA ILE A 725 -34.24 -10.04 0.80
C ILE A 725 -33.37 -10.70 -0.27
N SER A 726 -33.25 -10.03 -1.41
CA SER A 726 -32.49 -10.50 -2.58
C SER A 726 -31.17 -9.76 -2.76
N HIS A 727 -31.12 -8.49 -2.35
CA HIS A 727 -29.94 -7.63 -2.47
C HIS A 727 -29.74 -6.92 -1.14
N VAL A 728 -28.50 -6.92 -0.64
CA VAL A 728 -28.13 -6.21 0.58
C VAL A 728 -26.78 -5.53 0.41
N ALA A 729 -26.69 -4.28 0.84
CA ALA A 729 -25.43 -3.55 0.98
C ALA A 729 -25.03 -3.49 2.46
N LEU A 730 -23.84 -4.01 2.81
CA LEU A 730 -23.35 -4.11 4.19
C LEU A 730 -21.89 -3.66 4.29
N PRO A 731 -21.49 -2.98 5.39
CA PRO A 731 -20.08 -2.89 5.72
C PRO A 731 -19.46 -4.28 5.93
N PRO A 732 -18.19 -4.51 5.54
CA PRO A 732 -17.48 -5.76 5.80
C PRO A 732 -17.58 -6.23 7.25
N SER A 733 -17.46 -5.32 8.23
CA SER A 733 -17.60 -5.67 9.65
C SER A 733 -18.98 -6.22 10.02
N ALA A 734 -20.04 -5.73 9.37
CA ALA A 734 -21.41 -6.19 9.61
C ALA A 734 -21.60 -7.59 9.00
N LEU A 735 -21.08 -7.79 7.79
CA LEU A 735 -21.12 -9.09 7.12
C LEU A 735 -20.32 -10.17 7.88
N ALA A 736 -19.15 -9.83 8.42
CA ALA A 736 -18.31 -10.74 9.21
C ALA A 736 -19.01 -11.24 10.48
N ALA A 737 -19.92 -10.46 11.04
CA ALA A 737 -20.69 -10.85 12.23
C ALA A 737 -21.88 -11.78 11.93
N MET A 738 -22.22 -11.95 10.66
CA MET A 738 -23.33 -12.81 10.24
C MET A 738 -22.95 -14.29 10.39
N PRO A 739 -23.85 -15.14 10.89
CA PRO A 739 -23.66 -16.59 10.84
C PRO A 739 -23.47 -17.07 9.40
N ASN A 740 -22.66 -18.11 9.18
CA ASN A 740 -22.47 -18.70 7.85
C ASN A 740 -23.57 -19.73 7.53
N GLN A 741 -24.82 -19.28 7.38
CA GLN A 741 -25.96 -20.13 7.05
C GLN A 741 -26.53 -19.80 5.65
N PRO A 742 -27.19 -20.76 4.97
CA PRO A 742 -27.79 -20.51 3.67
C PRO A 742 -28.93 -19.50 3.75
N LEU A 743 -28.90 -18.51 2.86
CA LEU A 743 -29.92 -17.48 2.70
C LEU A 743 -30.56 -17.63 1.30
N PRO A 744 -31.63 -18.42 1.15
CA PRO A 744 -32.08 -18.91 -0.16
C PRO A 744 -32.61 -17.82 -1.10
N SER A 745 -33.11 -16.70 -0.55
CA SER A 745 -33.60 -15.57 -1.35
C SER A 745 -32.49 -14.61 -1.78
N LEU A 746 -31.35 -14.63 -1.08
CA LEU A 746 -30.26 -13.69 -1.28
C LEU A 746 -29.50 -14.03 -2.58
N ARG A 747 -29.32 -13.03 -3.44
CA ARG A 747 -28.65 -13.16 -4.75
C ARG A 747 -27.39 -12.33 -4.84
N VAL A 748 -27.42 -11.14 -4.24
CA VAL A 748 -26.34 -10.15 -4.33
C VAL A 748 -25.98 -9.62 -2.95
N ILE A 749 -24.69 -9.64 -2.63
CA ILE A 749 -24.10 -8.92 -1.51
C ILE A 749 -23.17 -7.84 -2.05
N ILE A 750 -23.37 -6.61 -1.59
CA ILE A 750 -22.50 -5.48 -1.89
C ILE A 750 -21.82 -5.10 -0.58
N VAL A 751 -20.48 -5.13 -0.56
CA VAL A 751 -19.70 -4.56 0.53
C VAL A 751 -19.19 -3.18 0.15
N ALA A 752 -19.28 -2.24 1.08
CA ALA A 752 -18.83 -0.87 0.89
C ALA A 752 -18.48 -0.22 2.24
N GLY A 753 -17.82 0.93 2.19
CA GLY A 753 -17.53 1.74 3.37
C GLY A 753 -16.29 1.31 4.16
N GLU A 754 -15.71 0.13 3.92
CA GLU A 754 -14.45 -0.34 4.51
C GLU A 754 -13.66 -1.24 3.54
N ALA A 755 -12.39 -1.48 3.85
CA ALA A 755 -11.65 -2.58 3.21
C ALA A 755 -12.24 -3.91 3.65
N CYS A 756 -12.47 -4.82 2.69
CA CYS A 756 -13.00 -6.15 2.94
C CYS A 756 -11.89 -7.19 2.79
N ALA A 757 -11.81 -8.12 3.75
CA ALA A 757 -10.88 -9.24 3.69
C ALA A 757 -11.27 -10.22 2.57
N THR A 758 -10.28 -10.76 1.88
CA THR A 758 -10.48 -11.72 0.77
C THR A 758 -11.15 -13.00 1.26
N GLU A 759 -10.83 -13.45 2.48
CA GLU A 759 -11.41 -14.63 3.12
C GLU A 759 -12.92 -14.46 3.35
N LEU A 760 -13.33 -13.25 3.75
CA LEU A 760 -14.74 -12.92 3.92
C LEU A 760 -15.46 -12.94 2.56
N ALA A 761 -14.86 -12.36 1.52
CA ALA A 761 -15.44 -12.42 0.17
C ALA A 761 -15.55 -13.86 -0.36
N ALA A 762 -14.52 -14.68 -0.16
CA ALA A 762 -14.50 -16.10 -0.54
C ALA A 762 -15.59 -16.92 0.18
N GLN A 763 -15.86 -16.62 1.46
CA GLN A 763 -16.91 -17.30 2.24
C GLN A 763 -18.30 -17.15 1.60
N TRP A 764 -18.61 -15.97 1.05
CA TRP A 764 -19.95 -15.65 0.53
C TRP A 764 -20.10 -15.85 -0.98
N SER A 765 -19.04 -15.59 -1.76
CA SER A 765 -19.05 -15.63 -3.24
C SER A 765 -19.42 -16.99 -3.84
N SER A 766 -19.28 -18.09 -3.09
CA SER A 766 -19.71 -19.42 -3.53
C SER A 766 -21.23 -19.59 -3.69
N ARG A 767 -22.04 -18.69 -3.11
CA ARG A 767 -23.51 -18.80 -3.05
C ARG A 767 -24.24 -17.59 -3.63
N VAL A 768 -23.59 -16.43 -3.61
CA VAL A 768 -24.18 -15.15 -4.03
C VAL A 768 -23.16 -14.40 -4.89
N ARG A 769 -23.65 -13.53 -5.78
CA ARG A 769 -22.77 -12.59 -6.47
C ARG A 769 -22.26 -11.57 -5.46
N PHE A 770 -20.94 -11.50 -5.31
CA PHE A 770 -20.29 -10.69 -4.29
C PHE A 770 -19.62 -9.49 -4.95
N PHE A 771 -19.94 -8.29 -4.49
CA PHE A 771 -19.38 -7.05 -5.03
C PHE A 771 -18.68 -6.24 -3.96
N ASN A 772 -17.54 -5.65 -4.33
CA ASN A 772 -16.92 -4.58 -3.57
C ASN A 772 -17.20 -3.25 -4.28
N ALA A 773 -17.82 -2.31 -3.57
CA ALA A 773 -18.15 -0.99 -4.08
C ALA A 773 -17.40 0.08 -3.28
N TYR A 774 -16.84 1.05 -3.99
CA TYR A 774 -16.07 2.13 -3.40
C TYR A 774 -16.50 3.48 -3.94
N GLY A 775 -16.62 4.45 -3.04
CA GLY A 775 -16.83 5.85 -3.37
C GLY A 775 -16.88 6.69 -2.09
N PRO A 776 -16.26 7.87 -2.07
CA PRO A 776 -16.54 8.88 -1.06
C PRO A 776 -17.86 9.60 -1.35
N THR A 777 -18.46 10.18 -0.30
CA THR A 777 -19.70 10.98 -0.40
C THR A 777 -19.59 12.13 -1.39
N GLU A 778 -18.40 12.71 -1.53
CA GLU A 778 -18.07 13.76 -2.48
C GLU A 778 -18.14 13.32 -3.96
N SER A 779 -18.30 12.02 -4.23
CA SER A 779 -18.48 11.44 -5.58
C SER A 779 -19.85 10.77 -5.78
N THR A 780 -20.84 11.12 -4.93
CA THR A 780 -22.20 10.55 -4.98
C THR A 780 -22.19 9.04 -4.77
N VAL A 781 -21.97 8.62 -3.52
CA VAL A 781 -22.08 7.24 -3.02
C VAL A 781 -21.02 6.25 -3.53
N CYS A 782 -20.86 6.12 -4.85
CA CYS A 782 -20.04 5.08 -5.46
C CYS A 782 -19.38 5.60 -6.74
N ALA A 783 -18.09 5.31 -6.88
CA ALA A 783 -17.27 5.69 -8.03
C ALA A 783 -16.68 4.47 -8.76
N THR A 784 -16.46 3.34 -8.06
CA THR A 784 -15.93 2.09 -8.63
C THR A 784 -16.66 0.87 -8.07
N MET A 785 -16.70 -0.21 -8.85
CA MET A 785 -17.29 -1.49 -8.45
C MET A 785 -16.48 -2.67 -8.99
N ALA A 786 -16.23 -3.67 -8.14
CA ALA A 786 -15.63 -4.95 -8.51
C ALA A 786 -16.62 -6.09 -8.22
N GLU A 787 -16.72 -7.07 -9.12
CA GLU A 787 -17.35 -8.36 -8.82
C GLU A 787 -16.24 -9.33 -8.43
N TYR A 788 -16.39 -10.02 -7.30
CA TYR A 788 -15.45 -11.02 -6.84
C TYR A 788 -15.86 -12.39 -7.39
N THR A 789 -15.15 -12.85 -8.42
CA THR A 789 -15.51 -14.06 -9.18
C THR A 789 -14.62 -15.27 -8.87
N ASP A 790 -13.42 -15.06 -8.34
CA ASP A 790 -12.42 -16.11 -8.14
C ASP A 790 -11.76 -15.96 -6.76
N ALA A 791 -11.79 -17.04 -5.97
CA ALA A 791 -11.22 -17.09 -4.64
C ALA A 791 -9.68 -16.91 -4.61
N SER A 792 -9.01 -17.10 -5.75
CA SER A 792 -7.56 -16.91 -5.89
C SER A 792 -7.16 -15.45 -6.13
N GLN A 793 -8.11 -14.58 -6.49
CA GLN A 793 -7.85 -13.18 -6.77
C GLN A 793 -7.88 -12.34 -5.48
N LYS A 794 -7.09 -11.27 -5.42
CA LYS A 794 -7.27 -10.26 -4.38
C LYS A 794 -8.54 -9.47 -4.64
N LEU A 795 -9.23 -9.08 -3.57
CA LEU A 795 -10.36 -8.15 -3.70
C LEU A 795 -9.86 -6.74 -4.05
N THR A 796 -10.32 -6.20 -5.16
CA THR A 796 -9.93 -4.86 -5.66
C THR A 796 -11.08 -3.86 -5.48
N LEU A 797 -10.80 -2.57 -5.72
CA LEU A 797 -11.84 -1.55 -5.90
C LEU A 797 -12.53 -1.65 -7.27
N GLY A 798 -12.01 -2.50 -8.16
CA GLY A 798 -12.54 -2.71 -9.50
C GLY A 798 -12.18 -1.59 -10.45
N ARG A 799 -13.13 -1.27 -11.35
CA ARG A 799 -13.01 -0.22 -12.36
C ARG A 799 -14.04 0.89 -12.14
N PRO A 800 -13.85 2.09 -12.73
CA PRO A 800 -14.81 3.18 -12.61
C PRO A 800 -16.19 2.79 -13.12
N ILE A 801 -17.24 3.30 -12.47
CA ILE A 801 -18.63 3.13 -12.94
C ILE A 801 -18.92 4.05 -14.15
N ALA A 802 -20.07 3.86 -14.78
CA ALA A 802 -20.51 4.70 -15.87
C ALA A 802 -20.48 6.20 -15.51
N ASN A 803 -19.91 7.01 -16.41
CA ASN A 803 -19.75 8.47 -16.29
C ASN A 803 -18.88 8.92 -15.09
N SER A 804 -18.09 8.01 -14.52
CA SER A 804 -17.08 8.28 -13.47
C SER A 804 -15.69 8.00 -14.01
N GLN A 805 -14.73 8.82 -13.62
CA GLN A 805 -13.33 8.68 -14.03
C GLN A 805 -12.46 8.57 -12.78
N ILE A 806 -11.44 7.70 -12.80
CA ILE A 806 -10.47 7.54 -11.73
C ILE A 806 -9.08 7.82 -12.27
N TYR A 807 -8.32 8.62 -11.55
CA TYR A 807 -6.92 8.90 -11.83
C TYR A 807 -6.11 8.59 -10.56
N ILE A 808 -4.98 7.91 -10.71
CA ILE A 808 -4.05 7.66 -9.61
C ILE A 808 -2.83 8.55 -9.86
N LEU A 809 -2.66 9.57 -9.01
CA LEU A 809 -1.70 10.65 -9.23
C LEU A 809 -0.71 10.77 -8.08
N ASP A 810 0.49 11.27 -8.37
CA ASP A 810 1.45 11.67 -7.35
C ASP A 810 1.13 13.07 -6.76
N ALA A 811 1.97 13.52 -5.82
CA ALA A 811 1.80 14.81 -5.17
C ALA A 811 1.91 16.02 -6.12
N HIS A 812 2.46 15.81 -7.33
CA HIS A 812 2.62 16.81 -8.38
C HIS A 812 1.57 16.67 -9.49
N LEU A 813 0.49 15.93 -9.22
CA LEU A 813 -0.62 15.65 -10.14
C LEU A 813 -0.18 14.95 -11.43
N GLN A 814 0.94 14.21 -11.42
CA GLN A 814 1.34 13.38 -12.54
C GLN A 814 0.73 11.97 -12.41
N PRO A 815 0.28 11.34 -13.51
CA PRO A 815 -0.11 9.94 -13.49
C PRO A 815 1.06 9.06 -13.08
N VAL A 816 0.82 8.15 -12.14
CA VAL A 816 1.84 7.19 -11.70
C VAL A 816 1.84 5.95 -12.63
N PRO A 817 3.00 5.27 -12.79
CA PRO A 817 3.06 4.01 -13.52
C PRO A 817 2.11 2.92 -13.00
N ILE A 818 1.73 1.98 -13.86
CA ILE A 818 1.02 0.76 -13.44
C ILE A 818 1.85 0.03 -12.38
N GLY A 819 1.22 -0.35 -11.27
CA GLY A 819 1.87 -0.97 -10.11
C GLY A 819 2.41 0.00 -9.04
N VAL A 820 2.52 1.30 -9.36
CA VAL A 820 3.01 2.34 -8.42
C VAL A 820 1.84 2.94 -7.63
N ALA A 821 2.06 3.19 -6.33
CA ALA A 821 1.06 3.78 -5.45
C ALA A 821 0.90 5.28 -5.70
N GLY A 822 -0.33 5.79 -5.76
CA GLY A 822 -0.64 7.21 -5.80
C GLY A 822 -1.99 7.55 -5.15
N GLU A 823 -2.30 8.84 -5.03
CA GLU A 823 -3.56 9.32 -4.50
C GLU A 823 -4.68 9.14 -5.54
N VAL A 824 -5.80 8.56 -5.11
CA VAL A 824 -7.01 8.43 -5.92
C VAL A 824 -7.66 9.80 -6.11
N HIS A 825 -7.90 10.15 -7.37
CA HIS A 825 -8.62 11.34 -7.79
C HIS A 825 -9.83 10.91 -8.62
N ILE A 826 -10.99 11.48 -8.32
CA ILE A 826 -12.26 11.10 -8.97
C ILE A 826 -12.74 12.25 -9.84
N GLY A 827 -13.09 11.95 -11.10
CA GLY A 827 -13.70 12.84 -12.06
C GLY A 827 -15.08 12.35 -12.49
N GLY A 828 -15.71 13.12 -13.39
CA GLY A 828 -16.98 12.74 -13.98
C GLY A 828 -18.21 13.30 -13.26
N ILE A 829 -19.36 12.75 -13.60
CA ILE A 829 -20.67 13.37 -13.31
C ILE A 829 -21.11 13.23 -11.86
N GLY A 830 -20.58 12.24 -11.15
CA GLY A 830 -20.90 11.97 -9.75
C GLY A 830 -20.31 12.99 -8.77
N LEU A 831 -19.49 13.94 -9.22
CA LEU A 831 -18.88 14.91 -8.31
C LEU A 831 -19.91 15.82 -7.65
N ALA A 832 -19.80 15.93 -6.32
CA ALA A 832 -20.53 16.90 -5.54
C ALA A 832 -20.18 18.34 -5.97
N ARG A 833 -21.09 19.28 -5.71
CA ARG A 833 -20.85 20.71 -5.96
C ARG A 833 -19.69 21.23 -5.11
N GLY A 834 -19.58 20.73 -3.87
CA GLY A 834 -18.56 21.11 -2.91
C GLY A 834 -19.02 20.85 -1.48
N TYR A 835 -18.51 21.65 -0.55
CA TYR A 835 -18.91 21.63 0.86
C TYR A 835 -19.72 22.87 1.23
N LEU A 836 -20.82 22.68 1.96
CA LEU A 836 -21.69 23.75 2.45
C LEU A 836 -20.89 24.74 3.30
N ASN A 837 -20.97 26.04 2.99
CA ASN A 837 -20.30 27.12 3.71
C ASN A 837 -18.76 26.96 3.87
N ARG A 838 -18.10 26.17 3.02
CA ARG A 838 -16.64 25.90 3.08
C ARG A 838 -15.97 26.06 1.70
N PRO A 839 -15.90 27.28 1.14
CA PRO A 839 -15.32 27.51 -0.19
C PRO A 839 -13.82 27.19 -0.26
N GLU A 840 -13.07 27.43 0.82
CA GLU A 840 -11.63 27.13 0.88
C GLU A 840 -11.35 25.63 0.81
N LEU A 841 -12.01 24.84 1.67
CA LEU A 841 -11.93 23.37 1.64
C LEU A 841 -12.45 22.80 0.31
N THR A 842 -13.47 23.42 -0.27
CA THR A 842 -13.98 23.03 -1.59
C THR A 842 -12.90 23.22 -2.66
N ARG A 843 -12.18 24.35 -2.66
CA ARG A 843 -11.08 24.60 -3.62
C ARG A 843 -9.89 23.67 -3.41
N GLU A 844 -9.59 23.33 -2.15
CA GLU A 844 -8.52 22.41 -1.79
C GLU A 844 -8.82 20.97 -2.28
N LYS A 845 -10.05 20.49 -2.11
CA LYS A 845 -10.42 19.10 -2.42
C LYS A 845 -10.99 18.90 -3.82
N PHE A 846 -11.64 19.89 -4.42
CA PHE A 846 -12.18 19.85 -5.78
C PHE A 846 -11.32 20.72 -6.70
N ILE A 847 -10.21 20.14 -7.18
CA ILE A 847 -9.21 20.82 -7.99
C ILE A 847 -9.64 20.88 -9.47
N PRO A 848 -9.09 21.82 -10.27
CA PRO A 848 -9.25 21.80 -11.72
C PRO A 848 -8.77 20.47 -12.31
N HIS A 849 -9.46 19.94 -13.32
CA HIS A 849 -9.08 18.67 -13.95
C HIS A 849 -7.95 18.87 -14.96
N PRO A 850 -6.70 18.42 -14.68
CA PRO A 850 -5.55 18.69 -15.56
C PRO A 850 -5.58 17.93 -16.88
N PHE A 851 -6.43 16.91 -17.01
CA PHE A 851 -6.56 16.05 -18.19
C PHE A 851 -7.93 16.18 -18.88
N GLY A 852 -8.82 17.03 -18.34
CA GLY A 852 -10.18 17.22 -18.84
C GLY A 852 -10.19 18.00 -20.15
N SER A 853 -11.06 17.59 -21.07
CA SER A 853 -11.31 18.34 -22.32
C SER A 853 -12.36 19.45 -22.13
N GLU A 854 -13.21 19.34 -21.10
CA GLU A 854 -14.29 20.28 -20.82
C GLU A 854 -13.83 21.42 -19.91
N ALA A 855 -14.14 22.65 -20.30
CA ALA A 855 -13.89 23.83 -19.48
C ALA A 855 -14.67 23.75 -18.16
N GLY A 856 -13.97 23.95 -17.03
CA GLY A 856 -14.57 23.88 -15.70
C GLY A 856 -14.74 22.47 -15.12
N SER A 857 -14.25 21.43 -15.81
CA SER A 857 -14.16 20.08 -15.23
C SER A 857 -13.22 20.05 -14.02
N ARG A 858 -13.54 19.20 -13.03
CA ARG A 858 -12.85 19.11 -11.74
C ARG A 858 -12.49 17.66 -11.41
N LEU A 859 -11.50 17.50 -10.54
CA LEU A 859 -11.21 16.24 -9.84
C LEU A 859 -11.41 16.42 -8.34
N TYR A 860 -11.94 15.40 -7.68
CA TYR A 860 -11.99 15.31 -6.23
C TYR A 860 -10.80 14.50 -5.68
N LYS A 861 -10.04 15.10 -4.77
CA LYS A 861 -8.91 14.48 -4.06
C LYS A 861 -9.42 13.64 -2.88
N THR A 862 -9.29 12.32 -2.92
CA THR A 862 -9.93 11.47 -1.91
C THR A 862 -9.09 11.26 -0.64
N GLY A 863 -7.77 11.46 -0.71
CA GLY A 863 -6.82 11.07 0.34
C GLY A 863 -6.59 9.56 0.45
N ASP A 864 -7.20 8.74 -0.43
CA ASP A 864 -6.99 7.30 -0.49
C ASP A 864 -5.79 6.96 -1.35
N LEU A 865 -4.99 6.01 -0.90
CA LEU A 865 -3.82 5.50 -1.61
C LEU A 865 -4.19 4.21 -2.34
N ALA A 866 -3.90 4.15 -3.63
CA ALA A 866 -4.18 2.99 -4.48
C ALA A 866 -3.13 2.84 -5.58
N ARG A 867 -3.18 1.72 -6.31
CA ARG A 867 -2.43 1.51 -7.55
C ARG A 867 -3.27 0.80 -8.60
N TYR A 868 -2.97 1.05 -9.87
CA TYR A 868 -3.51 0.24 -10.96
C TYR A 868 -2.77 -1.09 -11.05
N LEU A 869 -3.53 -2.15 -11.24
CA LEU A 869 -3.02 -3.46 -11.66
C LEU A 869 -2.94 -3.52 -13.20
N PRO A 870 -2.17 -4.46 -13.78
CA PRO A 870 -2.01 -4.56 -15.24
C PRO A 870 -3.32 -4.76 -16.02
N ASP A 871 -4.36 -5.26 -15.37
CA ASP A 871 -5.69 -5.45 -15.95
C ASP A 871 -6.60 -4.22 -15.80
N GLY A 872 -6.11 -3.11 -15.24
CA GLY A 872 -6.89 -1.89 -15.01
C GLY A 872 -7.80 -1.92 -13.78
N ASN A 873 -7.80 -3.01 -13.00
CA ASN A 873 -8.41 -2.98 -11.67
C ASN A 873 -7.55 -2.15 -10.70
N ILE A 874 -8.19 -1.58 -9.69
CA ILE A 874 -7.55 -0.69 -8.72
C ILE A 874 -7.37 -1.42 -7.38
N GLU A 875 -6.13 -1.58 -6.91
CA GLU A 875 -5.82 -2.12 -5.58
C GLU A 875 -5.76 -0.99 -4.55
N PHE A 876 -6.52 -1.09 -3.47
CA PHE A 876 -6.49 -0.14 -2.36
C PHE A 876 -5.34 -0.46 -1.40
N LEU A 877 -4.54 0.55 -1.05
CA LEU A 877 -3.34 0.41 -0.22
C LEU A 877 -3.48 1.08 1.15
N GLY A 878 -4.47 1.97 1.33
CA GLY A 878 -4.71 2.65 2.59
C GLY A 878 -5.07 4.12 2.39
N ARG A 879 -4.77 4.95 3.39
CA ARG A 879 -4.98 6.40 3.34
C ARG A 879 -3.69 7.16 3.59
N ILE A 880 -3.58 8.33 2.99
CA ILE A 880 -2.44 9.24 3.15
C ILE A 880 -2.61 10.08 4.43
N ASP A 881 -3.87 10.35 4.79
CA ASP A 881 -4.24 11.12 5.97
C ASP A 881 -4.56 10.22 7.18
N HIS A 882 -5.04 10.83 8.26
CA HIS A 882 -5.41 10.17 9.50
C HIS A 882 -6.89 9.81 9.59
N GLN A 883 -7.61 9.92 8.48
CA GLN A 883 -8.99 9.48 8.43
C GLN A 883 -9.03 7.96 8.45
N VAL A 884 -10.00 7.42 9.17
CA VAL A 884 -10.16 5.97 9.34
C VAL A 884 -11.59 5.56 9.08
N LYS A 885 -11.74 4.31 8.64
CA LYS A 885 -13.05 3.65 8.49
C LYS A 885 -13.16 2.59 9.58
N ILE A 886 -14.12 2.75 10.48
CA ILE A 886 -14.40 1.83 11.58
C ILE A 886 -15.88 1.45 11.55
N ARG A 887 -16.16 0.18 11.31
CA ARG A 887 -17.49 -0.42 11.17
C ARG A 887 -18.38 0.26 10.13
N GLY A 888 -17.78 0.70 9.03
CA GLY A 888 -18.42 1.44 7.94
C GLY A 888 -18.54 2.94 8.19
N PHE A 889 -18.18 3.42 9.38
CA PHE A 889 -18.20 4.84 9.71
C PHE A 889 -16.89 5.52 9.31
N ARG A 890 -17.02 6.64 8.59
CA ARG A 890 -15.91 7.54 8.25
C ARG A 890 -15.63 8.46 9.45
N ILE A 891 -14.47 8.29 10.08
CA ILE A 891 -14.08 9.00 11.30
C ILE A 891 -12.79 9.77 11.03
N GLU A 892 -12.82 11.07 11.31
CA GLU A 892 -11.63 11.92 11.37
C GLU A 892 -11.09 11.89 12.80
N LEU A 893 -9.90 11.31 13.02
CA LEU A 893 -9.32 11.24 14.37
C LEU A 893 -9.14 12.64 14.97
N GLY A 894 -8.80 13.63 14.14
CA GLY A 894 -8.68 15.03 14.53
C GLY A 894 -9.96 15.64 15.11
N GLU A 895 -11.15 15.18 14.70
CA GLU A 895 -12.43 15.67 15.29
C GLU A 895 -12.57 15.23 16.74
N ILE A 896 -12.13 14.01 17.05
CA ILE A 896 -12.16 13.49 18.41
C ILE A 896 -11.02 14.10 19.24
N GLU A 897 -9.82 14.23 18.68
CA GLU A 897 -8.69 14.90 19.33
C GLU A 897 -9.06 16.34 19.73
N ALA A 898 -9.71 17.09 18.82
CA ALA A 898 -10.19 18.44 19.08
C ALA A 898 -11.27 18.49 20.16
N ALA A 899 -12.23 17.56 20.15
CA ALA A 899 -13.26 17.47 21.19
C ALA A 899 -12.65 17.16 22.57
N ILE A 900 -11.71 16.22 22.66
CA ILE A 900 -11.00 15.90 23.91
C ILE A 900 -10.22 17.13 24.41
N ALA A 901 -9.55 17.84 23.50
CA ALA A 901 -8.77 19.03 23.84
C ALA A 901 -9.60 20.18 24.44
N GLN A 902 -10.93 20.20 24.23
CA GLN A 902 -11.82 21.19 24.85
C GLN A 902 -12.05 20.95 26.35
N HIS A 903 -11.76 19.76 26.87
CA HIS A 903 -11.92 19.50 28.29
C HIS A 903 -10.88 20.27 29.12
N PRO A 904 -11.27 20.99 30.20
CA PRO A 904 -10.38 21.90 30.92
C PRO A 904 -9.06 21.27 31.39
N LEU A 905 -9.09 20.00 31.80
CA LEU A 905 -7.95 19.25 32.33
C LEU A 905 -7.06 18.58 31.27
N VAL A 906 -7.35 18.71 29.96
CA VAL A 906 -6.51 18.16 28.88
C VAL A 906 -5.48 19.19 28.42
N GLN A 907 -4.22 18.77 28.32
CA GLN A 907 -3.14 19.52 27.69
C GLN A 907 -2.99 19.14 26.21
N GLN A 908 -2.92 17.84 25.93
CA GLN A 908 -2.81 17.27 24.59
C GLN A 908 -3.58 15.96 24.52
N ALA A 909 -4.12 15.65 23.35
CA ALA A 909 -4.75 14.36 23.07
C ALA A 909 -4.31 13.86 21.69
N VAL A 910 -3.99 12.57 21.62
CA VAL A 910 -3.68 11.87 20.36
C VAL A 910 -4.56 10.65 20.28
N LEU A 911 -5.23 10.47 19.14
CA LEU A 911 -5.96 9.25 18.86
C LEU A 911 -5.18 8.34 17.92
N ILE A 912 -5.33 7.04 18.16
CA ILE A 912 -4.98 6.00 17.19
C ILE A 912 -6.13 5.01 17.07
N VAL A 913 -6.17 4.34 15.92
CA VAL A 913 -6.94 3.11 15.76
C VAL A 913 -6.01 1.95 16.02
N ARG A 914 -6.39 1.08 16.96
CA ARG A 914 -5.71 -0.20 17.18
C ARG A 914 -6.52 -1.34 16.59
N GLU A 915 -5.82 -2.33 16.09
CA GLU A 915 -6.34 -3.59 15.59
C GLU A 915 -5.49 -4.72 16.17
N ASP A 916 -5.69 -5.01 17.46
CA ASP A 916 -4.92 -6.04 18.17
C ASP A 916 -5.41 -7.46 17.79
N ILE A 917 -6.64 -7.57 17.25
CA ILE A 917 -7.23 -8.77 16.64
C ILE A 917 -7.65 -8.40 15.22
N PRO A 918 -7.25 -9.16 14.17
CA PRO A 918 -7.62 -8.88 12.79
C PRO A 918 -9.14 -8.70 12.61
N GLY A 919 -9.55 -7.62 11.95
CA GLY A 919 -10.94 -7.22 11.74
C GLY A 919 -11.59 -6.45 12.89
N ASN A 920 -10.95 -6.34 14.07
CA ASN A 920 -11.50 -5.63 15.22
C ASN A 920 -10.77 -4.31 15.52
N LYS A 921 -11.14 -3.27 14.79
CA LYS A 921 -10.64 -1.90 14.99
C LYS A 921 -11.31 -1.23 16.19
N ARG A 922 -10.50 -0.61 17.06
CA ARG A 922 -10.94 0.18 18.23
C ARG A 922 -10.24 1.53 18.31
N LEU A 923 -10.97 2.55 18.76
CA LEU A 923 -10.43 3.89 19.00
C LEU A 923 -9.77 3.94 20.38
N VAL A 924 -8.52 4.41 20.45
CA VAL A 924 -7.81 4.61 21.72
C VAL A 924 -7.32 6.05 21.79
N ALA A 925 -7.68 6.75 22.85
CA ALA A 925 -7.25 8.11 23.12
C ALA A 925 -6.09 8.13 24.13
N TYR A 926 -4.99 8.76 23.75
CA TYR A 926 -3.83 9.00 24.62
C TYR A 926 -3.86 10.46 25.06
N ILE A 927 -3.90 10.71 26.36
CA ILE A 927 -4.19 12.02 26.93
C ILE A 927 -3.05 12.45 27.86
N VAL A 928 -2.54 13.67 27.63
CA VAL A 928 -1.68 14.37 28.58
C VAL A 928 -2.59 15.27 29.44
N ALA A 929 -2.66 15.00 30.74
CA ALA A 929 -3.48 15.78 31.67
C ALA A 929 -2.70 16.98 32.22
N LYS A 930 -3.37 18.13 32.38
CA LYS A 930 -2.76 19.36 32.95
C LYS A 930 -2.46 19.24 34.46
N SER A 931 -3.20 18.40 35.17
CA SER A 931 -3.07 18.19 36.61
C SER A 931 -3.60 16.83 37.02
N GLN A 932 -3.08 16.27 38.12
CA GLN A 932 -3.56 15.03 38.71
C GLN A 932 -4.54 15.32 39.88
N PRO A 933 -5.57 14.48 40.09
CA PRO A 933 -5.90 13.28 39.33
C PRO A 933 -6.52 13.62 37.96
N ALA A 934 -6.14 12.87 36.93
CA ALA A 934 -6.80 12.93 35.63
C ALA A 934 -8.26 12.44 35.75
N PRO A 935 -9.19 12.95 34.91
CA PRO A 935 -10.53 12.40 34.82
C PRO A 935 -10.54 10.90 34.55
N THR A 936 -11.51 10.23 35.16
CA THR A 936 -11.81 8.82 34.97
C THR A 936 -12.35 8.56 33.56
N THR A 937 -12.28 7.30 33.10
CA THR A 937 -12.84 6.87 31.80
C THR A 937 -14.32 7.24 31.65
N SER A 938 -15.10 7.14 32.73
CA SER A 938 -16.53 7.47 32.72
C SER A 938 -16.78 8.98 32.57
N GLU A 939 -15.94 9.83 33.18
CA GLU A 939 -15.96 11.28 33.01
C GLU A 939 -15.59 11.68 31.58
N TRP A 940 -14.54 11.09 30.99
CA TRP A 940 -14.18 11.32 29.58
C TRP A 940 -15.31 10.95 28.62
N ARG A 941 -15.88 9.75 28.78
CA ARG A 941 -17.01 9.32 27.93
C ARG A 941 -18.21 10.23 28.09
N SER A 942 -18.54 10.65 29.31
CA SER A 942 -19.69 11.52 29.58
C SER A 942 -19.52 12.90 28.98
N PHE A 943 -18.30 13.45 29.01
CA PHE A 943 -17.98 14.73 28.37
C PHE A 943 -18.11 14.63 26.84
N LEU A 944 -17.48 13.62 26.22
CA LEU A 944 -17.49 13.48 24.76
C LEU A 944 -18.87 13.15 24.17
N LYS A 945 -19.73 12.44 24.91
CA LYS A 945 -21.11 12.12 24.47
C LYS A 945 -22.01 13.35 24.32
N GLN A 946 -21.60 14.51 24.84
CA GLN A 946 -22.37 15.75 24.70
C GLN A 946 -22.28 16.31 23.27
N SER A 947 -21.12 16.17 22.63
CA SER A 947 -20.81 16.79 21.33
C SER A 947 -20.55 15.78 20.20
N LEU A 948 -20.15 14.54 20.52
CA LEU A 948 -19.80 13.50 19.54
C LEU A 948 -20.83 12.35 19.49
N PRO A 949 -21.12 11.79 18.30
CA PRO A 949 -21.90 10.56 18.17
C PRO A 949 -21.24 9.37 18.86
N GLU A 950 -22.04 8.39 19.30
CA GLU A 950 -21.57 7.20 20.03
C GLU A 950 -20.44 6.44 19.30
N TYR A 951 -20.47 6.36 17.96
CA TYR A 951 -19.45 5.64 17.18
C TYR A 951 -18.09 6.35 17.14
N MET A 952 -18.02 7.64 17.53
CA MET A 952 -16.78 8.42 17.63
C MET A 952 -16.18 8.41 19.04
N ILE A 953 -16.87 7.83 20.03
CA ILE A 953 -16.40 7.80 21.42
C ILE A 953 -15.28 6.73 21.55
N PRO A 954 -14.07 7.09 22.02
CA PRO A 954 -12.98 6.15 22.22
C PRO A 954 -13.36 4.94 23.10
N ASN A 955 -12.83 3.78 22.74
CA ASN A 955 -12.99 2.52 23.47
C ASN A 955 -12.10 2.48 24.73
N ALA A 956 -10.94 3.14 24.68
CA ALA A 956 -10.01 3.20 25.81
C ALA A 956 -9.34 4.58 25.89
N TYR A 957 -8.94 4.95 27.11
CA TYR A 957 -8.26 6.21 27.44
C TYR A 957 -6.99 5.87 28.21
N VAL A 958 -5.84 6.32 27.71
CA VAL A 958 -4.53 6.08 28.31
C VAL A 958 -3.93 7.42 28.68
N VAL A 959 -3.74 7.67 29.98
CA VAL A 959 -3.07 8.89 30.44
C VAL A 959 -1.57 8.70 30.28
N ILE A 960 -0.92 9.60 29.54
CA ILE A 960 0.52 9.59 29.28
C ILE A 960 1.15 10.89 29.79
N GLU A 961 2.42 10.84 30.19
CA GLU A 961 3.13 12.02 30.69
C GLU A 961 3.44 13.02 29.57
N THR A 962 3.87 12.51 28.41
CA THR A 962 4.19 13.29 27.22
C THR A 962 3.84 12.52 25.96
N VAL A 963 3.49 13.24 24.88
CA VAL A 963 3.27 12.63 23.57
C VAL A 963 4.64 12.27 22.95
N PRO A 964 4.90 11.01 22.59
CA PRO A 964 6.14 10.62 21.93
C PRO A 964 6.23 11.30 20.55
N LEU A 965 7.42 11.81 20.22
CA LEU A 965 7.70 12.48 18.96
C LEU A 965 8.80 11.74 18.19
N THR A 966 8.73 11.77 16.86
CA THR A 966 9.82 11.33 15.97
C THR A 966 11.00 12.31 16.08
N PRO A 967 12.21 11.94 15.60
CA PRO A 967 13.35 12.86 15.53
C PRO A 967 13.05 14.19 14.81
N ASN A 968 12.03 14.21 13.93
CA ASN A 968 11.57 15.38 13.18
C ASN A 968 10.48 16.19 13.91
N GLY A 969 10.20 15.91 15.18
CA GLY A 969 9.24 16.65 16.00
C GLY A 969 7.76 16.39 15.68
N LYS A 970 7.44 15.37 14.87
CA LYS A 970 6.05 14.93 14.61
C LYS A 970 5.63 13.87 15.63
N VAL A 971 4.34 13.73 15.91
CA VAL A 971 3.84 12.67 16.83
C VAL A 971 4.22 11.28 16.31
N ASP A 972 4.94 10.50 17.13
CA ASP A 972 5.26 9.10 16.86
C ASP A 972 4.15 8.19 17.39
N ARG A 973 3.14 7.97 16.55
CA ARG A 973 2.02 7.08 16.88
C ARG A 973 2.41 5.61 17.00
N ARG A 974 3.55 5.18 16.44
CA ARG A 974 4.05 3.79 16.57
C ARG A 974 4.65 3.55 17.96
N ALA A 975 5.22 4.58 18.57
CA ALA A 975 5.76 4.52 19.94
C ALA A 975 4.67 4.52 21.04
N LEU A 976 3.40 4.76 20.69
CA LEU A 976 2.29 4.72 21.65
C LEU A 976 2.00 3.27 22.07
N ARG A 977 2.32 2.95 23.33
CA ARG A 977 2.15 1.61 23.92
C ARG A 977 0.69 1.14 23.86
N ALA A 978 0.48 -0.16 23.74
CA ALA A 978 -0.86 -0.73 23.91
C ALA A 978 -1.42 -0.34 25.29
N PRO A 979 -2.73 -0.08 25.42
CA PRO A 979 -3.35 -0.09 26.75
C PRO A 979 -3.02 -1.43 27.37
N GLU A 980 -2.36 -1.47 28.54
CA GLU A 980 -2.24 -2.74 29.24
C GLU A 980 -3.68 -3.20 29.50
N THR A 981 -3.98 -4.47 29.30
CA THR A 981 -5.25 -5.05 29.76
C THR A 981 -5.48 -4.81 31.26
N ALA A 982 -4.41 -4.44 31.98
CA ALA A 982 -4.37 -3.99 33.37
C ALA A 982 -4.58 -2.47 33.60
N SER A 983 -4.58 -1.61 32.56
CA SER A 983 -4.84 -0.16 32.68
C SER A 983 -6.33 0.20 32.69
N VAL A 984 -7.22 -0.76 32.40
CA VAL A 984 -8.57 -0.71 32.96
C VAL A 984 -8.36 -1.04 34.44
N ASN A 985 -8.60 -0.09 35.35
CA ASN A 985 -8.45 -0.25 36.80
C ASN A 985 -9.32 -1.41 37.34
N LEU A 986 -8.94 -2.65 37.05
CA LEU A 986 -9.59 -3.90 37.49
C LEU A 986 -9.16 -4.30 38.91
N ALA A 987 -8.26 -3.54 39.53
CA ALA A 987 -7.64 -3.91 40.80
C ALA A 987 -8.29 -3.28 42.04
N THR A 988 -9.16 -2.28 41.93
CA THR A 988 -9.65 -1.57 43.14
C THR A 988 -10.92 -2.13 43.76
N ASN A 989 -11.73 -3.00 43.10
CA ASN A 989 -12.95 -3.60 43.71
C ASN A 989 -13.48 -4.86 42.98
N TYR A 990 -12.65 -5.88 42.71
CA TYR A 990 -13.16 -7.15 42.12
C TYR A 990 -14.15 -7.85 43.07
N VAL A 991 -15.39 -8.04 42.62
CA VAL A 991 -16.42 -8.80 43.33
C VAL A 991 -16.86 -9.98 42.45
N ALA A 992 -16.65 -11.21 42.92
CA ALA A 992 -16.95 -12.41 42.15
C ALA A 992 -18.46 -12.61 41.92
N PRO A 993 -18.87 -13.19 40.77
CA PRO A 993 -20.25 -13.63 40.50
C PRO A 993 -20.79 -14.57 41.60
N ARG A 994 -21.96 -14.25 42.15
CA ARG A 994 -22.57 -14.97 43.29
C ARG A 994 -23.76 -15.82 42.92
N THR A 995 -24.57 -15.39 41.95
CA THR A 995 -25.75 -16.13 41.48
C THR A 995 -25.45 -16.92 40.21
N THR A 996 -26.25 -17.96 39.91
CA THR A 996 -26.13 -18.76 38.68
C THR A 996 -26.25 -17.90 37.43
N THR A 997 -27.14 -16.90 37.45
CA THR A 997 -27.32 -15.89 36.39
C THR A 997 -26.05 -15.06 36.21
N GLN A 998 -25.48 -14.54 37.31
CA GLN A 998 -24.24 -13.75 37.27
C GLN A 998 -23.06 -14.57 36.74
N GLN A 999 -22.95 -15.85 37.14
CA GLN A 999 -21.90 -16.75 36.67
C GLN A 999 -22.00 -17.04 35.17
N ALA A 1000 -23.22 -17.27 34.66
CA ALA A 1000 -23.46 -17.49 33.23
C ALA A 1000 -23.13 -16.23 32.41
N ILE A 1001 -23.56 -15.06 32.85
CA ILE A 1001 -23.25 -13.78 32.17
C ILE A 1001 -21.74 -13.52 32.18
N ALA A 1002 -21.06 -13.75 33.32
CA ALA A 1002 -19.60 -13.58 33.43
C ALA A 1002 -18.84 -14.52 32.49
N ALA A 1003 -19.26 -15.79 32.36
CA ALA A 1003 -18.65 -16.74 31.44
C ALA A 1003 -18.84 -16.31 29.97
N ILE A 1004 -20.03 -15.85 29.60
CA ILE A 1004 -20.32 -15.34 28.25
C ILE A 1004 -19.46 -14.10 27.95
N TRP A 1005 -19.39 -13.15 28.88
CA TRP A 1005 -18.58 -11.93 28.70
C TRP A 1005 -17.10 -12.26 28.60
N SER A 1006 -16.60 -13.20 29.40
CA SER A 1006 -15.21 -13.65 29.32
C SER A 1006 -14.86 -14.20 27.94
N GLN A 1007 -15.74 -15.03 27.36
CA GLN A 1007 -15.55 -15.57 26.00
C GLN A 1007 -15.69 -14.52 24.89
N VAL A 1008 -16.60 -13.56 25.04
CA VAL A 1008 -16.87 -12.54 24.02
C VAL A 1008 -15.81 -11.43 24.05
N LEU A 1009 -15.34 -11.04 25.24
CA LEU A 1009 -14.39 -9.95 25.43
C LEU A 1009 -12.92 -10.42 25.47
N GLY A 1010 -12.68 -11.73 25.64
CA GLY A 1010 -11.32 -12.27 25.79
C GLY A 1010 -10.66 -11.90 27.13
N VAL A 1011 -11.46 -11.63 28.17
CA VAL A 1011 -10.99 -11.23 29.50
C VAL A 1011 -11.16 -12.39 30.48
N GLU A 1012 -10.08 -12.85 31.11
CA GLU A 1012 -10.08 -14.05 31.96
C GLU A 1012 -10.86 -13.88 33.27
N LYS A 1013 -10.90 -12.67 33.86
CA LYS A 1013 -11.49 -12.42 35.18
C LYS A 1013 -12.35 -11.16 35.18
N ILE A 1014 -13.67 -11.34 35.30
CA ILE A 1014 -14.67 -10.25 35.25
C ILE A 1014 -15.45 -10.23 36.58
N GLY A 1015 -15.42 -9.09 37.28
CA GLY A 1015 -16.20 -8.81 38.48
C GLY A 1015 -17.63 -8.36 38.16
N ILE A 1016 -18.56 -8.51 39.11
CA ILE A 1016 -19.98 -8.23 38.86
C ILE A 1016 -20.29 -6.75 38.61
N ASN A 1017 -19.41 -5.85 39.05
CA ASN A 1017 -19.55 -4.41 38.90
C ASN A 1017 -18.76 -3.88 37.70
N ASP A 1018 -18.03 -4.75 36.99
CA ASP A 1018 -17.28 -4.35 35.81
C ASP A 1018 -18.25 -4.01 34.68
N ASN A 1019 -17.99 -2.90 33.99
CA ASN A 1019 -18.83 -2.42 32.91
C ASN A 1019 -18.40 -3.06 31.58
N PHE A 1020 -19.37 -3.62 30.84
CA PHE A 1020 -19.15 -4.29 29.56
C PHE A 1020 -18.32 -3.46 28.57
N PHE A 1021 -18.60 -2.16 28.47
CA PHE A 1021 -17.99 -1.28 27.49
C PHE A 1021 -16.61 -0.77 27.94
N GLU A 1022 -16.38 -0.71 29.25
CA GLU A 1022 -15.07 -0.36 29.82
C GLU A 1022 -14.08 -1.52 29.69
N LEU A 1023 -14.57 -2.76 29.67
CA LEU A 1023 -13.78 -3.97 29.38
C LEU A 1023 -13.45 -4.13 27.88
N GLY A 1024 -13.74 -3.14 27.04
CA GLY A 1024 -13.50 -3.19 25.59
C GLY A 1024 -14.68 -3.70 24.77
N GLY A 1025 -15.84 -3.95 25.40
CA GLY A 1025 -17.07 -4.28 24.70
C GLY A 1025 -17.57 -3.16 23.80
N HIS A 1026 -18.22 -3.52 22.70
CA HIS A 1026 -18.83 -2.58 21.75
C HIS A 1026 -20.10 -3.17 21.15
N SER A 1027 -20.86 -2.39 20.37
CA SER A 1027 -22.21 -2.79 19.90
C SER A 1027 -22.28 -4.17 19.22
N LEU A 1028 -21.25 -4.54 18.44
CA LEU A 1028 -21.15 -5.88 17.83
C LEU A 1028 -20.92 -6.98 18.88
N LEU A 1029 -19.96 -6.81 19.79
CA LEU A 1029 -19.73 -7.75 20.90
C LEU A 1029 -20.93 -7.80 21.85
N ALA A 1030 -21.61 -6.69 22.06
CA ALA A 1030 -22.83 -6.60 22.85
C ALA A 1030 -23.95 -7.44 22.23
N THR A 1031 -24.08 -7.39 20.89
CA THR A 1031 -25.04 -8.22 20.14
C THR A 1031 -24.71 -9.70 20.28
N GLN A 1032 -23.43 -10.07 20.13
CA GLN A 1032 -22.98 -11.46 20.34
C GLN A 1032 -23.21 -11.93 21.78
N ALA A 1033 -22.90 -11.10 22.77
CA ALA A 1033 -23.11 -11.38 24.18
C ALA A 1033 -24.60 -11.59 24.49
N ILE A 1034 -25.47 -10.68 24.03
CA ILE A 1034 -26.92 -10.80 24.24
C ILE A 1034 -27.49 -12.02 23.53
N SER A 1035 -27.07 -12.29 22.29
CA SER A 1035 -27.49 -13.50 21.58
C SER A 1035 -27.11 -14.77 22.35
N ARG A 1036 -25.91 -14.83 22.91
CA ARG A 1036 -25.48 -15.97 23.75
C ARG A 1036 -26.24 -16.02 25.07
N ILE A 1037 -26.51 -14.88 25.71
CA ILE A 1037 -27.31 -14.82 26.95
C ILE A 1037 -28.73 -15.34 26.71
N ARG A 1038 -29.39 -14.92 25.61
CA ARG A 1038 -30.71 -15.42 25.22
C ARG A 1038 -30.72 -16.95 25.08
N GLN A 1039 -29.71 -17.49 24.41
CA GLN A 1039 -29.57 -18.94 24.20
C GLN A 1039 -29.26 -19.71 25.49
N THR A 1040 -28.29 -19.25 26.28
CA THR A 1040 -27.81 -19.96 27.47
C THR A 1040 -28.80 -19.89 28.63
N LEU A 1041 -29.45 -18.75 28.82
CA LEU A 1041 -30.40 -18.55 29.93
C LEU A 1041 -31.85 -18.78 29.53
N THR A 1042 -32.15 -18.99 28.24
CA THR A 1042 -33.52 -19.15 27.71
C THR A 1042 -34.42 -17.96 28.12
N VAL A 1043 -33.90 -16.74 27.97
CA VAL A 1043 -34.58 -15.49 28.31
C VAL A 1043 -34.70 -14.59 27.08
N GLU A 1044 -35.79 -13.83 27.00
CA GLU A 1044 -35.97 -12.79 25.99
C GLU A 1044 -35.58 -11.43 26.57
N ILE A 1045 -34.38 -10.96 26.22
CA ILE A 1045 -33.86 -9.65 26.63
C ILE A 1045 -33.46 -8.81 25.42
N ALA A 1046 -33.80 -7.52 25.46
CA ALA A 1046 -33.43 -6.57 24.41
C ALA A 1046 -31.96 -6.14 24.52
N LEU A 1047 -31.30 -5.83 23.39
CA LEU A 1047 -29.93 -5.30 23.42
C LEU A 1047 -29.84 -3.99 24.25
N GLN A 1048 -30.88 -3.15 24.20
CA GLN A 1048 -30.95 -1.90 24.97
C GLN A 1048 -30.79 -2.15 26.48
N SER A 1049 -31.18 -3.33 26.98
CA SER A 1049 -31.00 -3.70 28.39
C SER A 1049 -29.53 -3.74 28.79
N LEU A 1050 -28.61 -4.16 27.92
CA LEU A 1050 -27.17 -4.12 28.20
C LEU A 1050 -26.61 -2.69 28.21
N PHE A 1051 -27.16 -1.81 27.36
CA PHE A 1051 -26.75 -0.39 27.36
C PHE A 1051 -27.29 0.36 28.58
N ALA A 1052 -28.50 0.02 29.02
CA ALA A 1052 -29.13 0.58 30.22
C ALA A 1052 -28.54 0.01 31.52
N GLN A 1053 -28.14 -1.27 31.50
CA GLN A 1053 -27.62 -2.02 32.65
C GLN A 1053 -26.26 -2.63 32.28
N PRO A 1054 -25.19 -1.81 32.19
CA PRO A 1054 -23.92 -2.22 31.59
C PRO A 1054 -23.02 -3.08 32.50
N THR A 1055 -23.48 -3.46 33.69
CA THR A 1055 -22.74 -4.33 34.62
C THR A 1055 -23.44 -5.67 34.81
N ILE A 1056 -22.69 -6.72 35.15
CA ILE A 1056 -23.25 -8.06 35.38
C ILE A 1056 -24.27 -8.04 36.53
N ALA A 1057 -24.01 -7.30 37.61
CA ALA A 1057 -24.91 -7.18 38.75
C ALA A 1057 -26.28 -6.61 38.33
N GLN A 1058 -26.26 -5.49 37.59
CA GLN A 1058 -27.46 -4.82 37.12
C GLN A 1058 -28.23 -5.65 36.08
N LEU A 1059 -27.52 -6.26 35.13
CA LEU A 1059 -28.12 -7.06 34.08
C LEU A 1059 -28.72 -8.37 34.62
N ALA A 1060 -28.01 -9.05 35.53
CA ALA A 1060 -28.52 -10.25 36.19
C ALA A 1060 -29.79 -9.93 37.00
N GLN A 1061 -29.78 -8.83 37.76
CA GLN A 1061 -30.95 -8.39 38.51
C GLN A 1061 -32.14 -8.08 37.60
N PHE A 1062 -31.91 -7.41 36.46
CA PHE A 1062 -32.95 -7.12 35.48
C PHE A 1062 -33.57 -8.41 34.90
N ILE A 1063 -32.73 -9.40 34.55
CA ILE A 1063 -33.18 -10.69 34.02
C ILE A 1063 -33.99 -11.47 35.08
N GLU A 1064 -33.49 -11.52 36.32
CA GLU A 1064 -34.15 -12.21 37.42
C GLU A 1064 -35.52 -11.57 37.77
N GLN A 1065 -35.62 -10.24 37.72
CA GLN A 1065 -36.88 -9.52 37.95
C GLN A 1065 -37.90 -9.74 36.81
N GLN A 1066 -37.46 -9.79 35.56
CA GLN A 1066 -38.36 -10.14 34.44
C GLN A 1066 -38.86 -11.58 34.53
N ALA A 1067 -38.01 -12.52 34.94
CA ALA A 1067 -38.41 -13.91 35.16
C ALA A 1067 -39.44 -14.05 36.29
N GLN A 1068 -39.28 -13.32 37.40
CA GLN A 1068 -40.23 -13.31 38.51
C GLN A 1068 -41.59 -12.68 38.15
N ASN A 1069 -41.59 -11.57 37.39
CA ASN A 1069 -42.83 -10.95 36.90
C ASN A 1069 -43.61 -11.87 35.93
N THR A 1070 -42.91 -12.65 35.11
CA THR A 1070 -43.52 -13.63 34.20
C THR A 1070 -44.11 -14.82 34.96
N GLN A 1071 -43.49 -15.25 36.07
CA GLN A 1071 -44.02 -16.30 36.95
C GLN A 1071 -45.21 -15.82 37.81
N GLN A 1072 -45.25 -14.57 38.27
CA GLN A 1072 -46.39 -14.01 39.02
C GLN A 1072 -47.65 -13.83 38.14
N LEU A 1073 -47.50 -13.48 36.87
CA LEU A 1073 -48.62 -13.42 35.92
C LEU A 1073 -49.24 -14.79 35.61
N GLN A 1074 -48.51 -15.89 35.82
CA GLN A 1074 -49.01 -17.26 35.68
C GLN A 1074 -49.65 -17.82 36.97
N GLN A 1075 -49.54 -17.13 38.11
CA GLN A 1075 -50.02 -17.60 39.42
C GLN A 1075 -51.32 -16.94 39.91
N ILE A 1076 -52.07 -16.23 39.07
CA ILE A 1076 -53.42 -15.77 39.43
C ILE A 1076 -54.38 -16.98 39.44
N PRO A 1077 -54.96 -17.40 40.58
CA PRO A 1077 -55.87 -18.55 40.62
C PRO A 1077 -57.19 -18.21 39.92
N LYS A 1078 -57.68 -19.13 39.07
CA LYS A 1078 -59.04 -19.09 38.51
C LYS A 1078 -60.06 -18.92 39.64
N ALA A 1079 -60.76 -17.79 39.65
CA ALA A 1079 -61.91 -17.60 40.53
C ALA A 1079 -62.98 -18.66 40.25
N ASN A 1080 -63.41 -19.35 41.31
CA ASN A 1080 -64.52 -20.30 41.32
C ASN A 1080 -65.80 -19.62 40.80
N ARG A 1081 -66.28 -20.04 39.63
CA ARG A 1081 -67.66 -19.80 39.21
C ARG A 1081 -68.57 -20.76 39.98
N THR A 1082 -69.21 -20.24 41.02
CA THR A 1082 -70.42 -20.83 41.59
C THR A 1082 -71.51 -20.91 40.52
N SER A 1083 -72.10 -22.10 40.43
CA SER A 1083 -73.26 -22.45 39.63
C SER A 1083 -74.50 -21.64 40.03
N LEU A 1084 -75.18 -21.06 39.05
CA LEU A 1084 -76.62 -20.78 39.10
C LEU A 1084 -77.27 -21.36 37.83
N PRO A 1085 -78.45 -21.98 37.95
CA PRO A 1085 -79.04 -22.80 36.90
C PRO A 1085 -79.85 -21.97 35.89
N LEU A 1086 -80.06 -22.59 34.74
CA LEU A 1086 -80.85 -22.12 33.60
C LEU A 1086 -82.24 -21.59 33.97
N SER A 1087 -82.54 -20.38 33.50
CA SER A 1087 -83.82 -19.97 32.91
C SER A 1087 -83.59 -18.78 31.99
#